data_AF-G1NJI0-F1
#
_entry.id   AF-G1NJI0-F1
#
_cell.length_a   1.000
_cell.length_b   1.000
_cell.length_c   1.000
_cell.angle_alpha   90.00
_cell.angle_beta   90.00
_cell.angle_gamma   90.00
#
_symmetry.space_group_name_H-M   'P 1'
#
loop_
_entity.id
_entity.type
_entity.pdbx_description
1 polymer ?
#
loop_
_entity_poly.entity_id
_entity_poly.type
_entity_poly.pdbx_seq_one_letter_code
_entity_poly.pdbx_strand_id
1 'polypeptide(L)'
;FVRFITAQISSNRSGILAFVGPLQLLTEPFQAWTGFYTSRSVLKGVARRASSLLYAGESFFTQYVRKHPAGSICKHGALKQLQSLRWAVSEVQHHDGITGTESPKVTNMYMDNLMYGMFNVKKLMASIIFDMNNAKKSTRDVDHYVIVYNPLAWNITTIVTVPVNISSMSVYDELGHSVPAQIQSSAESHSIYDLYILVEVSGLTYKKYNVKPSNGKQSAFIGRSIKYKRKDVMHSVQQSQKLLPVASNCYEIVFDQNTNLMHSITNRETNLTVQVTQEFLEYHVNGDVTKGPISDNYLFAPNASAVPVSQAVGLEVVSGNLVTEIRQYFFSNVTAQYYTHAVFTRMYSVPEGYDGKLLCHRIEQEYSIGPLEVNHEAVLRTSTNLNTEQLLYTDDNGFQIQKRPFKTYVNNTVARNYYPMVQTAYIEDDTTRLVLLAERAHGVSSQGNGQVEVMLHRRLWNNLQWDLNNNLTLNDSSVVRPVFWLILGTKSASSVLYQTSSLALQHRPVVMFGTFSGDKPELPGQLQQRSARSFSVSVPPNLHLQTLSIPGWRYSSNHAEQVHTVHMGKQKQGDADFSRVLLRIRHLYEVGEDPVLSQPVVVNLKCLLKELGAVKLVEERSLTGTWDVNTLKRWKWKTVQNQSKGFSNSTKISDDFTVTVHPKEIRTFFVYFQDQ
;
A
#
# COMPACT_ATOMS: atom_id res chain seq x y z
N PHE A 1 -14.49 19.99 8.85
CA PHE A 1 -15.02 20.72 10.01
C PHE A 1 -14.05 20.58 11.17
N VAL A 2 -13.43 21.67 11.63
CA VAL A 2 -12.63 21.69 12.87
C VAL A 2 -13.47 22.44 13.90
N ARG A 3 -14.04 21.74 14.89
CA ARG A 3 -14.64 22.41 16.05
C ARG A 3 -13.51 22.81 16.98
N PHE A 4 -13.25 24.12 17.08
CA PHE A 4 -12.47 24.66 18.20
C PHE A 4 -13.33 24.56 19.46
N ILE A 5 -12.88 23.79 20.45
CA ILE A 5 -13.46 23.84 21.80
C ILE A 5 -12.76 24.98 22.53
N THR A 6 -13.38 26.16 22.54
CA THR A 6 -13.02 27.23 23.45
C THR A 6 -13.64 26.94 24.81
N ALA A 7 -12.82 26.54 25.78
CA ALA A 7 -13.21 26.61 27.19
C ALA A 7 -13.13 28.09 27.63
N GLN A 8 -14.26 28.69 27.96
CA GLN A 8 -14.30 29.98 28.66
C GLN A 8 -13.83 29.75 30.10
N ILE A 9 -12.56 30.06 30.37
CA ILE A 9 -12.06 30.19 31.74
C ILE A 9 -12.19 31.67 32.10
N SER A 10 -13.06 31.98 33.06
CA SER A 10 -13.25 33.32 33.62
C SER A 10 -12.02 33.75 34.43
N SER A 11 -11.00 34.29 33.76
CA SER A 11 -10.09 35.30 34.32
C SER A 11 -9.29 35.94 33.19
N ASN A 12 -8.81 37.17 33.38
CA ASN A 12 -8.11 38.03 32.40
C ASN A 12 -6.75 37.50 31.87
N ARG A 13 -6.59 36.18 31.69
CA ARG A 13 -5.44 35.53 31.05
C ARG A 13 -5.93 34.40 30.14
N SER A 14 -6.04 34.68 28.84
CA SER A 14 -6.30 33.67 27.83
C SER A 14 -5.07 32.76 27.65
N GLY A 15 -5.15 31.53 28.17
CA GLY A 15 -4.21 30.44 27.89
C GLY A 15 -4.85 29.44 26.93
N ILE A 16 -4.11 28.99 25.92
CA ILE A 16 -4.57 27.94 24.99
C ILE A 16 -4.15 26.58 25.55
N LEU A 17 -5.12 25.67 25.72
CA LEU A 17 -4.87 24.26 26.02
C LEU A 17 -4.18 23.59 24.82
N ALA A 18 -3.07 22.92 25.06
CA ALA A 18 -2.46 22.07 24.06
C ALA A 18 -3.30 20.79 23.91
N PHE A 19 -3.80 20.52 22.71
CA PHE A 19 -4.45 19.27 22.37
C PHE A 19 -3.47 18.38 21.61
N VAL A 20 -3.37 17.11 22.02
CA VAL A 20 -2.48 16.12 21.41
C VAL A 20 -3.31 14.88 21.08
N GLY A 21 -3.26 14.44 19.82
CA GLY A 21 -4.00 13.30 19.29
C GLY A 21 -5.07 13.71 18.26
N PRO A 22 -5.54 12.80 17.40
CA PRO A 22 -6.59 13.09 16.44
C PRO A 22 -7.98 13.12 17.09
N LEU A 23 -8.89 13.92 16.53
CA LEU A 23 -10.31 13.89 16.86
C LEU A 23 -11.01 12.81 16.04
N GLN A 24 -11.68 11.88 16.71
CA GLN A 24 -12.55 10.91 16.04
C GLN A 24 -13.98 11.45 16.01
N LEU A 25 -14.67 11.22 14.89
CA LEU A 25 -16.06 11.58 14.70
C LEU A 25 -16.96 10.60 15.47
N LEU A 26 -17.07 10.83 16.78
CA LEU A 26 -18.13 10.27 17.62
C LEU A 26 -19.14 11.40 17.82
N THR A 27 -20.19 11.42 17.00
CA THR A 27 -21.12 12.54 16.98
C THR A 27 -22.16 12.47 18.09
N GLU A 28 -22.54 11.26 18.54
CA GLU A 28 -23.58 11.03 19.57
C GLU A 28 -23.32 9.74 20.41
N PRO A 29 -23.89 9.59 21.63
CA PRO A 29 -23.68 8.42 22.49
C PRO A 29 -24.04 7.06 21.85
N PHE A 30 -24.91 7.10 20.84
CA PHE A 30 -25.48 5.93 20.15
C PHE A 30 -25.02 5.78 18.70
N GLN A 31 -24.14 6.64 18.20
CA GLN A 31 -23.72 6.64 16.80
C GLN A 31 -22.20 6.67 16.68
N ALA A 32 -21.62 5.54 16.26
CA ALA A 32 -20.21 5.42 15.95
C ALA A 32 -20.02 5.44 14.43
N TRP A 33 -19.43 6.52 13.91
CA TRP A 33 -19.10 6.65 12.48
C TRP A 33 -17.80 5.89 12.20
N THR A 34 -17.84 4.56 12.36
CA THR A 34 -16.69 3.68 12.17
C THR A 34 -16.91 2.67 11.04
N GLY A 35 -18.12 2.61 10.49
CA GLY A 35 -18.44 1.78 9.32
C GLY A 35 -17.76 2.25 8.04
N PHE A 36 -17.65 3.57 7.83
CA PHE A 36 -17.02 4.14 6.62
C PHE A 36 -15.51 3.83 6.51
N TYR A 37 -14.87 3.36 7.59
CA TYR A 37 -13.51 2.86 7.53
C TYR A 37 -13.37 1.67 6.55
N THR A 38 -14.46 0.93 6.31
CA THR A 38 -14.48 -0.23 5.41
C THR A 38 -15.48 -0.13 4.25
N SER A 39 -16.49 0.76 4.33
CA SER A 39 -17.50 0.94 3.26
C SER A 39 -16.86 1.08 1.87
N ARG A 40 -17.40 0.37 0.87
CA ARG A 40 -16.88 0.32 -0.51
C ARG A 40 -15.39 -0.08 -0.58
N SER A 41 -15.07 -1.24 -0.02
CA SER A 41 -13.71 -1.79 0.01
C SER A 41 -13.07 -1.92 -1.39
N VAL A 42 -13.85 -2.16 -2.45
CA VAL A 42 -13.35 -2.15 -3.83
C VAL A 42 -12.83 -0.77 -4.23
N LEU A 43 -13.59 0.30 -3.97
CA LEU A 43 -13.21 1.69 -4.27
C LEU A 43 -11.93 2.08 -3.52
N LYS A 44 -11.85 1.76 -2.23
CA LYS A 44 -10.65 2.01 -1.42
C LYS A 44 -9.41 1.32 -2.01
N GLY A 45 -9.55 0.08 -2.48
CA GLY A 45 -8.48 -0.64 -3.18
C GLY A 45 -8.09 -0.01 -4.52
N VAL A 46 -9.06 0.33 -5.37
CA VAL A 46 -8.80 0.99 -6.67
C VAL A 46 -8.14 2.35 -6.47
N ALA A 47 -8.62 3.16 -5.53
CA ALA A 47 -8.02 4.46 -5.20
C ALA A 47 -6.55 4.34 -4.77
N ARG A 48 -6.21 3.30 -4.00
CA ARG A 48 -4.83 3.08 -3.54
C ARG A 48 -3.92 2.61 -4.68
N ARG A 49 -4.40 1.71 -5.55
CA ARG A 49 -3.69 1.31 -6.79
C ARG A 49 -3.52 2.48 -7.76
N ALA A 50 -4.52 3.32 -7.91
CA ALA A 50 -4.46 4.53 -8.75
C ALA A 50 -3.41 5.52 -8.23
N SER A 51 -3.39 5.77 -6.92
CA SER A 51 -2.37 6.60 -6.26
C SER A 51 -0.96 6.05 -6.46
N SER A 52 -0.80 4.72 -6.35
CA SER A 52 0.49 4.05 -6.56
C SER A 52 0.97 4.14 -8.01
N LEU A 53 0.07 3.90 -8.98
CA LEU A 53 0.37 4.04 -10.40
C LEU A 53 0.70 5.48 -10.77
N LEU A 54 0.02 6.47 -10.17
CA LEU A 54 0.35 7.88 -10.37
C LEU A 54 1.78 8.18 -9.90
N TYR A 55 2.14 7.75 -8.69
CA TYR A 55 3.50 7.88 -8.15
C TYR A 55 4.55 7.26 -9.08
N ALA A 56 4.27 6.06 -9.61
CA ALA A 56 5.14 5.41 -10.58
C ALA A 56 5.22 6.18 -11.92
N GLY A 57 4.08 6.60 -12.47
CA GLY A 57 4.01 7.32 -13.73
C GLY A 57 4.68 8.68 -13.70
N GLU A 58 4.57 9.41 -12.58
CA GLU A 58 5.22 10.72 -12.39
C GLU A 58 6.75 10.61 -12.36
N SER A 59 7.28 9.66 -11.58
CA SER A 59 8.72 9.44 -11.50
C SER A 59 9.27 8.93 -12.84
N PHE A 60 8.55 8.03 -13.50
CA PHE A 60 8.95 7.49 -14.80
C PHE A 60 8.96 8.55 -15.90
N PHE A 61 7.92 9.39 -15.98
CA PHE A 61 7.87 10.50 -16.93
C PHE A 61 8.95 11.55 -16.66
N THR A 62 9.19 11.89 -15.39
CA THR A 62 10.25 12.83 -15.01
C THR A 62 11.62 12.34 -15.45
N GLN A 63 11.91 11.06 -15.23
CA GLN A 63 13.13 10.43 -15.72
C GLN A 63 13.24 10.47 -17.23
N TYR A 64 12.17 10.15 -17.96
CA TYR A 64 12.15 10.22 -19.41
C TYR A 64 12.48 11.63 -19.92
N VAL A 65 11.82 12.67 -19.40
CA VAL A 65 12.07 14.06 -19.82
C VAL A 65 13.50 14.50 -19.54
N ARG A 66 14.10 14.03 -18.44
CA ARG A 66 15.48 14.38 -18.05
C ARG A 66 16.55 13.58 -18.78
N LYS A 67 16.34 12.28 -18.99
CA LYS A 67 17.35 11.37 -19.58
C LYS A 67 17.26 11.30 -21.11
N HIS A 68 16.09 11.65 -21.68
CA HIS A 68 15.82 11.58 -23.12
C HIS A 68 15.19 12.90 -23.62
N PRO A 69 15.92 14.04 -23.53
CA PRO A 69 15.37 15.35 -23.88
C PRO A 69 14.89 15.46 -25.34
N ALA A 70 15.52 14.69 -26.24
CA ALA A 70 15.21 14.58 -27.67
C ALA A 70 14.21 13.45 -28.02
N GLY A 71 13.58 12.81 -27.04
CA GLY A 71 12.59 11.75 -27.27
C GLY A 71 11.35 12.27 -28.02
N SER A 72 10.65 11.37 -28.74
CA SER A 72 9.57 11.77 -29.66
C SER A 72 8.22 12.07 -28.97
N ILE A 73 8.10 11.78 -27.67
CA ILE A 73 6.86 11.93 -26.94
C ILE A 73 6.53 13.41 -26.71
N CYS A 74 5.33 13.81 -27.12
CA CYS A 74 4.80 15.14 -26.85
C CYS A 74 4.65 15.36 -25.33
N LYS A 75 5.55 16.14 -24.75
CA LYS A 75 5.63 16.40 -23.29
C LYS A 75 4.33 16.99 -22.72
N HIS A 76 3.66 17.87 -23.47
CA HIS A 76 2.37 18.43 -23.07
C HIS A 76 1.25 17.38 -23.08
N GLY A 77 1.22 16.50 -24.08
CA GLY A 77 0.27 15.39 -24.16
C GLY A 77 0.46 14.40 -23.00
N ALA A 78 1.71 14.06 -22.70
CA ALA A 78 2.07 13.22 -21.56
C ALA A 78 1.63 13.83 -20.22
N LEU A 79 1.85 15.13 -20.01
CA LEU A 79 1.35 15.82 -18.82
C LEU A 79 -0.18 15.78 -18.70
N LYS A 80 -0.93 15.92 -19.80
CA LYS A 80 -2.40 15.78 -19.78
C LYS A 80 -2.84 14.37 -19.38
N GLN A 81 -2.12 13.33 -19.82
CA GLN A 81 -2.38 11.95 -19.40
C GLN A 81 -2.14 11.78 -17.90
N LEU A 82 -1.02 12.26 -17.36
CA LEU A 82 -0.76 12.26 -15.92
C LEU A 82 -1.80 13.07 -15.14
N GLN A 83 -2.18 14.24 -15.66
CA GLN A 83 -3.17 15.13 -15.06
C GLN A 83 -4.53 14.46 -14.89
N SER A 84 -4.96 13.66 -15.86
CA SER A 84 -6.22 12.91 -15.74
C SER A 84 -6.25 12.02 -14.49
N LEU A 85 -5.14 11.34 -14.18
CA LEU A 85 -5.04 10.51 -12.98
C LEU A 85 -4.80 11.34 -11.71
N ARG A 86 -4.03 12.44 -11.79
CA ARG A 86 -3.88 13.39 -10.66
C ARG A 86 -5.23 13.90 -10.18
N TRP A 87 -6.11 14.29 -11.11
CA TRP A 87 -7.44 14.77 -10.80
C TRP A 87 -8.31 13.68 -10.20
N ALA A 88 -8.37 12.49 -10.81
CA ALA A 88 -9.16 11.38 -10.27
C ALA A 88 -8.70 10.94 -8.86
N VAL A 89 -7.39 10.85 -8.63
CA VAL A 89 -6.83 10.52 -7.30
C VAL A 89 -7.13 11.62 -6.28
N SER A 90 -7.13 12.89 -6.69
CA SER A 90 -7.48 14.01 -5.81
C SER A 90 -8.98 14.07 -5.50
N GLU A 91 -9.81 13.87 -6.52
CA GLU A 91 -11.27 13.88 -6.44
C GLU A 91 -11.78 12.79 -5.49
N VAL A 92 -11.27 11.56 -5.60
CA VAL A 92 -11.68 10.47 -4.70
C VAL A 92 -11.27 10.74 -3.25
N GLN A 93 -10.29 11.60 -2.95
CA GLN A 93 -9.99 11.96 -1.55
C GLN A 93 -11.09 12.81 -0.89
N HIS A 94 -12.12 13.24 -1.65
CA HIS A 94 -13.31 13.83 -1.07
C HIS A 94 -13.84 12.98 0.09
N HIS A 95 -14.34 13.63 1.14
CA HIS A 95 -14.81 12.96 2.35
C HIS A 95 -16.10 12.16 2.18
N ASP A 96 -16.72 12.22 0.99
CA ASP A 96 -17.73 11.24 0.57
C ASP A 96 -17.21 10.24 -0.48
N GLY A 97 -16.08 10.51 -1.13
CA GLY A 97 -15.47 9.60 -2.10
C GLY A 97 -14.76 8.44 -1.41
N ILE A 98 -13.60 8.69 -0.80
CA ILE A 98 -12.74 7.63 -0.25
C ILE A 98 -13.37 6.92 0.94
N THR A 99 -14.26 7.60 1.67
CA THR A 99 -15.07 7.04 2.76
C THR A 99 -16.11 6.06 2.26
N GLY A 100 -16.49 6.14 0.97
CA GLY A 100 -17.53 5.30 0.37
C GLY A 100 -18.94 5.73 0.78
N THR A 101 -19.13 7.03 1.05
CA THR A 101 -20.39 7.60 1.52
C THR A 101 -21.12 8.42 0.45
N GLU A 102 -20.65 8.34 -0.79
CA GLU A 102 -21.17 9.06 -1.95
C GLU A 102 -22.48 8.50 -2.50
N SER A 103 -23.40 9.40 -2.88
CA SER A 103 -24.70 9.09 -3.50
C SER A 103 -24.62 8.07 -4.65
N PRO A 104 -25.62 7.18 -4.86
CA PRO A 104 -25.57 6.20 -5.94
C PRO A 104 -25.44 6.85 -7.31
N LYS A 105 -25.96 8.09 -7.44
CA LYS A 105 -25.89 8.89 -8.67
C LYS A 105 -24.46 9.20 -9.11
N VAL A 106 -23.49 9.18 -8.20
CA VAL A 106 -22.08 9.47 -8.47
C VAL A 106 -21.14 8.32 -8.08
N THR A 107 -21.68 7.18 -7.62
CA THR A 107 -20.88 6.02 -7.22
C THR A 107 -19.95 5.53 -8.33
N ASN A 108 -20.46 5.46 -9.57
CA ASN A 108 -19.64 5.01 -10.69
C ASN A 108 -18.63 6.08 -11.14
N MET A 109 -18.93 7.37 -10.93
CA MET A 109 -18.07 8.48 -11.36
C MET A 109 -16.64 8.36 -10.83
N TYR A 110 -16.47 8.10 -9.52
CA TYR A 110 -15.14 7.97 -8.94
C TYR A 110 -14.38 6.77 -9.54
N MET A 111 -15.05 5.63 -9.70
CA MET A 111 -14.44 4.44 -10.30
C MET A 111 -14.05 4.69 -11.76
N ASP A 112 -14.96 5.26 -12.56
CA ASP A 112 -14.74 5.53 -13.97
C ASP A 112 -13.58 6.51 -14.17
N ASN A 113 -13.54 7.60 -13.39
CA ASN A 113 -12.45 8.58 -13.44
C ASN A 113 -11.10 7.96 -13.05
N LEU A 114 -11.07 7.15 -11.98
CA LEU A 114 -9.84 6.45 -11.56
C LEU A 114 -9.37 5.48 -12.65
N MET A 115 -10.26 4.64 -13.18
CA MET A 115 -9.92 3.64 -14.20
C MET A 115 -9.47 4.31 -15.51
N TYR A 116 -10.14 5.38 -15.94
CA TYR A 116 -9.75 6.17 -17.10
C TYR A 116 -8.37 6.81 -16.92
N GLY A 117 -8.11 7.44 -15.77
CA GLY A 117 -6.81 8.00 -15.44
C GLY A 117 -5.70 6.94 -15.41
N MET A 118 -5.96 5.79 -14.78
CA MET A 118 -5.02 4.67 -14.71
C MET A 118 -4.67 4.14 -16.10
N PHE A 119 -5.67 4.01 -16.98
CA PHE A 119 -5.46 3.62 -18.38
C PHE A 119 -4.55 4.61 -19.11
N ASN A 120 -4.81 5.92 -18.98
CA ASN A 120 -3.99 6.96 -19.62
C ASN A 120 -2.54 6.95 -19.15
N VAL A 121 -2.29 6.74 -17.85
CA VAL A 121 -0.92 6.65 -17.32
C VAL A 121 -0.22 5.37 -17.76
N LYS A 122 -0.90 4.22 -17.77
CA LYS A 122 -0.32 2.98 -18.33
C LYS A 122 0.04 3.15 -19.80
N LYS A 123 -0.83 3.80 -20.59
CA LYS A 123 -0.58 4.13 -22.00
C LYS A 123 0.64 5.03 -22.16
N LEU A 124 0.81 6.04 -21.31
CA LEU A 124 1.98 6.90 -21.30
C LEU A 124 3.25 6.10 -20.99
N MET A 125 3.26 5.30 -19.93
CA MET A 125 4.41 4.49 -19.54
C MET A 125 4.81 3.51 -20.66
N ALA A 126 3.84 2.85 -21.29
CA ALA A 126 4.10 2.00 -22.45
C ALA A 126 4.70 2.79 -23.62
N SER A 127 4.18 3.98 -23.93
CA SER A 127 4.70 4.85 -25.00
C SER A 127 6.15 5.26 -24.73
N ILE A 128 6.48 5.61 -23.47
CA ILE A 128 7.85 5.92 -23.03
C ILE A 128 8.79 4.74 -23.28
N ILE A 129 8.37 3.52 -22.89
CA ILE A 129 9.15 2.31 -23.16
C ILE A 129 9.36 2.10 -24.67
N PHE A 130 8.33 2.24 -25.50
CA PHE A 130 8.46 2.04 -26.95
C PHE A 130 9.42 3.05 -27.58
N ASP A 131 9.35 4.31 -27.19
CA ASP A 131 10.24 5.39 -27.64
C ASP A 131 11.70 5.13 -27.25
N MET A 132 11.96 4.79 -25.99
CA MET A 132 13.32 4.49 -25.50
C MET A 132 13.97 3.27 -26.17
N ASN A 133 13.16 2.33 -26.68
CA ASN A 133 13.67 1.10 -27.31
C ASN A 133 13.78 1.20 -28.83
N ASN A 134 13.49 2.35 -29.45
CA ASN A 134 13.49 2.54 -30.92
C ASN A 134 12.73 1.43 -31.66
N ALA A 135 11.65 0.92 -31.07
CA ALA A 135 10.98 -0.29 -31.54
C ALA A 135 10.35 -0.03 -32.92
N LYS A 136 11.01 -0.52 -33.99
CA LYS A 136 10.37 -0.66 -35.31
C LYS A 136 9.35 -1.79 -35.24
N LYS A 137 8.16 -1.59 -35.80
CA LYS A 137 7.23 -2.70 -36.08
C LYS A 137 7.92 -3.67 -37.03
N SER A 138 8.43 -4.80 -36.55
CA SER A 138 8.80 -5.91 -37.43
C SER A 138 7.71 -6.96 -37.46
N THR A 139 7.70 -7.71 -38.56
CA THR A 139 6.73 -8.75 -38.90
C THR A 139 7.31 -10.16 -38.74
N ARG A 140 8.49 -10.32 -38.11
CA ARG A 140 9.15 -11.62 -37.91
C ARG A 140 9.75 -11.73 -36.50
N ASP A 141 9.64 -12.95 -35.96
CA ASP A 141 10.03 -13.44 -34.62
C ASP A 141 9.90 -12.41 -33.48
N VAL A 142 8.71 -12.41 -32.88
CA VAL A 142 8.32 -11.44 -31.86
C VAL A 142 8.53 -12.05 -30.48
N ASP A 143 9.59 -11.62 -29.82
CA ASP A 143 9.85 -12.00 -28.44
C ASP A 143 8.86 -11.32 -27.49
N HIS A 144 8.35 -12.07 -26.51
CA HIS A 144 7.45 -11.57 -25.48
C HIS A 144 8.25 -11.14 -24.26
N TYR A 145 8.11 -9.86 -23.89
CA TYR A 145 8.83 -9.27 -22.76
C TYR A 145 7.87 -8.85 -21.66
N VAL A 146 8.26 -9.18 -20.43
CA VAL A 146 7.71 -8.64 -19.20
C VAL A 146 8.65 -7.53 -18.73
N ILE A 147 8.13 -6.32 -18.61
CA ILE A 147 8.88 -5.13 -18.25
C ILE A 147 8.47 -4.71 -16.86
N VAL A 148 9.43 -4.61 -15.94
CA VAL A 148 9.17 -4.34 -14.53
C VAL A 148 9.83 -3.04 -14.14
N TYR A 149 9.02 -2.02 -13.82
CA TYR A 149 9.50 -0.74 -13.29
C TYR A 149 9.38 -0.70 -11.77
N ASN A 150 10.48 -0.39 -11.09
CA ASN A 150 10.51 -0.15 -9.66
C ASN A 150 10.36 1.36 -9.38
N PRO A 151 9.22 1.81 -8.82
CA PRO A 151 9.00 3.22 -8.53
C PRO A 151 9.61 3.68 -7.19
N LEU A 152 10.13 2.78 -6.36
CA LEU A 152 10.81 3.14 -5.12
C LEU A 152 12.25 3.58 -5.41
N ALA A 153 12.76 4.53 -4.63
CA ALA A 153 14.17 4.93 -4.67
C ALA A 153 15.03 4.01 -3.78
N TRP A 154 14.79 2.70 -3.88
CA TRP A 154 15.58 1.64 -3.25
C TRP A 154 15.71 0.50 -4.24
N ASN A 155 16.79 -0.26 -4.17
CA ASN A 155 16.84 -1.54 -4.85
C ASN A 155 15.84 -2.49 -4.19
N ILE A 156 15.08 -3.23 -5.00
CA ILE A 156 14.12 -4.21 -4.50
C ILE A 156 14.38 -5.57 -5.14
N THR A 157 14.23 -6.60 -4.33
CA THR A 157 14.06 -7.98 -4.77
C THR A 157 12.64 -8.40 -4.40
N THR A 158 11.84 -8.79 -5.38
CA THR A 158 10.45 -9.23 -5.12
C THR A 158 10.02 -10.25 -6.17
N ILE A 159 8.89 -10.89 -5.93
CA ILE A 159 8.19 -11.70 -6.91
C ILE A 159 7.20 -10.82 -7.69
N VAL A 160 7.18 -10.97 -9.02
CA VAL A 160 6.07 -10.51 -9.87
C VAL A 160 5.32 -11.72 -10.41
N THR A 161 3.99 -11.63 -10.44
CA THR A 161 3.12 -12.69 -10.95
C THR A 161 2.62 -12.34 -12.34
N VAL A 162 2.80 -13.26 -13.29
CA VAL A 162 2.33 -13.12 -14.67
C VAL A 162 1.39 -14.28 -14.99
N PRO A 163 0.12 -14.02 -15.35
CA PRO A 163 -0.78 -15.09 -15.78
C PRO A 163 -0.36 -15.62 -17.15
N VAL A 164 -0.28 -16.94 -17.28
CA VAL A 164 0.09 -17.63 -18.53
C VAL A 164 -0.83 -18.82 -18.81
N ASN A 165 -0.91 -19.24 -20.07
CA ASN A 165 -1.76 -20.34 -20.52
C ASN A 165 -1.00 -21.67 -20.75
N ILE A 166 0.32 -21.68 -20.52
CA ILE A 166 1.18 -22.87 -20.70
C ILE A 166 1.87 -23.16 -19.37
N SER A 167 1.88 -24.42 -18.95
CA SER A 167 2.43 -24.90 -17.67
C SER A 167 3.95 -24.99 -17.61
N SER A 168 4.64 -24.69 -18.71
CA SER A 168 6.10 -24.84 -18.84
C SER A 168 6.69 -23.60 -19.52
N MET A 169 7.25 -22.70 -18.72
CA MET A 169 7.83 -21.44 -19.16
C MET A 169 9.31 -21.35 -18.76
N SER A 170 10.05 -20.49 -19.44
CA SER A 170 11.43 -20.11 -19.12
C SER A 170 11.54 -18.59 -19.11
N VAL A 171 12.34 -18.05 -18.19
CA VAL A 171 12.52 -16.60 -18.04
C VAL A 171 13.99 -16.26 -18.16
N TYR A 172 14.31 -15.23 -18.94
CA TYR A 172 15.67 -14.75 -19.14
C TYR A 172 15.75 -13.24 -18.93
N ASP A 173 16.88 -12.77 -18.42
CA ASP A 173 17.18 -11.34 -18.32
C ASP A 173 17.62 -10.76 -19.68
N GLU A 174 17.94 -9.47 -19.72
CA GLU A 174 18.37 -8.77 -20.94
C GLU A 174 19.74 -9.24 -21.47
N LEU A 175 20.53 -9.92 -20.62
CA LEU A 175 21.83 -10.49 -20.99
C LEU A 175 21.68 -11.95 -21.49
N GLY A 176 20.47 -12.51 -21.41
CA GLY A 176 20.17 -13.89 -21.77
C GLY A 176 20.45 -14.90 -20.66
N HIS A 177 20.73 -14.47 -19.44
CA HIS A 177 20.88 -15.36 -18.30
C HIS A 177 19.52 -15.82 -17.79
N SER A 178 19.46 -17.06 -17.30
CA SER A 178 18.25 -17.61 -16.69
C SER A 178 17.89 -16.88 -15.40
N VAL A 179 16.62 -16.53 -15.25
CA VAL A 179 16.08 -15.89 -14.05
C VAL A 179 15.25 -16.91 -13.27
N PRO A 180 15.44 -17.04 -11.94
CA PRO A 180 14.64 -17.93 -11.12
C PRO A 180 13.15 -17.62 -11.27
N ALA A 181 12.39 -18.64 -11.63
CA ALA A 181 10.95 -18.57 -11.77
C ALA A 181 10.28 -19.85 -11.30
N GLN A 182 9.01 -19.72 -10.90
CA GLN A 182 8.14 -20.80 -10.48
C GLN A 182 6.78 -20.65 -11.16
N ILE A 183 6.15 -21.75 -11.53
CA ILE A 183 4.84 -21.79 -12.14
C ILE A 183 3.94 -22.77 -11.41
N GLN A 184 2.68 -22.41 -11.19
CA GLN A 184 1.67 -23.29 -10.61
C GLN A 184 0.28 -22.95 -11.11
N SER A 185 -0.69 -23.87 -10.96
CA SER A 185 -2.08 -23.61 -11.32
C SER A 185 -2.64 -22.44 -10.52
N SER A 186 -3.36 -21.53 -11.20
CA SER A 186 -3.93 -20.37 -10.53
C SER A 186 -5.01 -20.77 -9.52
N ALA A 187 -5.09 -20.04 -8.42
CA ALA A 187 -6.16 -20.22 -7.44
C ALA A 187 -7.53 -19.76 -7.98
N GLU A 188 -7.54 -18.88 -8.99
CA GLU A 188 -8.77 -18.32 -9.57
C GLU A 188 -9.33 -19.15 -10.72
N SER A 189 -8.46 -19.78 -11.51
CA SER A 189 -8.85 -20.54 -12.70
C SER A 189 -7.98 -21.76 -12.92
N HIS A 190 -8.62 -22.88 -13.27
CA HIS A 190 -7.95 -24.12 -13.61
C HIS A 190 -7.32 -24.10 -15.02
N SER A 191 -7.65 -23.11 -15.86
CA SER A 191 -7.13 -22.97 -17.22
C SER A 191 -5.94 -22.01 -17.34
N ILE A 192 -5.56 -21.35 -16.24
CA ILE A 192 -4.50 -20.35 -16.18
C ILE A 192 -3.48 -20.79 -15.14
N TYR A 193 -2.21 -20.49 -15.40
CA TYR A 193 -1.11 -20.69 -14.48
C TYR A 193 -0.54 -19.35 -14.03
N ASP A 194 -0.15 -19.28 -12.77
CA ASP A 194 0.55 -18.14 -12.20
C ASP A 194 2.06 -18.38 -12.34
N LEU A 195 2.72 -17.60 -13.19
CA LEU A 195 4.18 -17.56 -13.32
C LEU A 195 4.75 -16.51 -12.38
N TYR A 196 5.39 -16.96 -11.30
CA TYR A 196 6.13 -16.15 -10.36
C TYR A 196 7.57 -15.97 -10.84
N ILE A 197 7.99 -14.72 -11.03
CA ILE A 197 9.34 -14.36 -11.49
C ILE A 197 10.05 -13.62 -10.36
N LEU A 198 11.22 -14.08 -9.96
CA LEU A 198 12.07 -13.36 -9.01
C LEU A 198 12.80 -12.24 -9.73
N VAL A 199 12.45 -11.00 -9.40
CA VAL A 199 12.99 -9.80 -10.04
C VAL A 199 13.80 -9.00 -9.04
N GLU A 200 15.00 -8.58 -9.45
CA GLU A 200 15.84 -7.62 -8.74
C GLU A 200 15.94 -6.35 -9.58
N VAL A 201 15.34 -5.25 -9.12
CA VAL A 201 15.23 -4.00 -9.89
C VAL A 201 15.71 -2.83 -9.04
N SER A 202 16.68 -2.07 -9.55
CA SER A 202 17.26 -0.95 -8.82
C SER A 202 16.29 0.22 -8.69
N GLY A 203 16.54 1.10 -7.72
CA GLY A 203 15.63 2.21 -7.43
C GLY A 203 15.39 3.14 -8.61
N LEU A 204 14.12 3.43 -8.91
CA LEU A 204 13.67 4.25 -10.04
C LEU A 204 14.16 3.73 -11.40
N THR A 205 14.29 2.42 -11.59
CA THR A 205 14.69 1.83 -12.87
C THR A 205 13.68 0.80 -13.36
N TYR A 206 13.81 0.37 -14.62
CA TYR A 206 13.08 -0.78 -15.14
C TYR A 206 14.05 -1.82 -15.68
N LYS A 207 13.61 -3.08 -15.70
CA LYS A 207 14.29 -4.20 -16.37
C LYS A 207 13.30 -4.97 -17.26
N LYS A 208 13.78 -5.51 -18.38
CA LYS A 208 13.01 -6.41 -19.26
C LYS A 208 13.38 -7.87 -19.00
N TYR A 209 12.38 -8.74 -19.07
CA TYR A 209 12.51 -10.18 -18.92
C TYR A 209 11.87 -10.87 -20.12
N ASN A 210 12.63 -11.67 -20.85
CA ASN A 210 12.13 -12.49 -21.96
C ASN A 210 11.43 -13.72 -21.38
N VAL A 211 10.15 -13.90 -21.70
CA VAL A 211 9.34 -15.04 -21.23
C VAL A 211 8.93 -15.87 -22.44
N LYS A 212 9.30 -17.15 -22.44
CA LYS A 212 9.01 -18.08 -23.55
C LYS A 212 8.68 -19.48 -23.06
N PRO A 213 7.93 -20.28 -23.84
CA PRO A 213 7.73 -21.70 -23.55
C PRO A 213 9.08 -22.43 -23.39
N SER A 214 9.15 -23.37 -22.46
CA SER A 214 10.39 -24.12 -22.24
C SER A 214 10.60 -25.22 -23.29
N ASN A 215 11.85 -25.36 -23.74
CA ASN A 215 12.32 -26.47 -24.58
C ASN A 215 12.99 -27.58 -23.76
N GLY A 216 12.80 -27.62 -22.42
CA GLY A 216 13.25 -28.71 -21.54
C GLY A 216 14.66 -28.57 -20.92
N LYS A 217 15.44 -27.52 -21.24
CA LYS A 217 16.78 -27.31 -20.67
C LYS A 217 16.83 -26.47 -19.39
N GLN A 218 15.98 -25.43 -19.28
CA GLN A 218 15.90 -24.52 -18.13
C GLN A 218 14.46 -24.00 -17.99
N SER A 219 13.60 -24.73 -17.28
CA SER A 219 12.20 -24.33 -17.03
C SER A 219 12.00 -23.74 -15.64
N ALA A 220 11.00 -22.87 -15.51
CA ALA A 220 10.43 -22.48 -14.23
C ALA A 220 10.05 -23.73 -13.41
N PHE A 221 10.27 -23.67 -12.10
CA PHE A 221 9.93 -24.76 -11.19
C PHE A 221 8.41 -24.96 -11.15
N ILE A 222 7.93 -26.20 -11.25
CA ILE A 222 6.50 -26.49 -11.18
C ILE A 222 6.11 -26.73 -9.73
N GLY A 223 5.23 -25.88 -9.19
CA GLY A 223 4.70 -26.01 -7.83
C GLY A 223 3.98 -27.34 -7.61
N ARG A 224 4.24 -27.97 -6.46
CA ARG A 224 3.65 -29.26 -6.09
C ARG A 224 2.46 -29.04 -5.17
N SER A 225 1.26 -29.35 -5.64
CA SER A 225 0.03 -29.21 -4.85
C SER A 225 -0.29 -30.49 -4.08
N ILE A 226 -0.61 -30.33 -2.80
CA ILE A 226 -1.21 -31.35 -1.93
C ILE A 226 -2.52 -30.79 -1.38
N LYS A 227 -3.62 -31.48 -1.67
CA LYS A 227 -4.96 -31.15 -1.16
C LYS A 227 -5.28 -32.04 0.04
N TYR A 228 -5.65 -31.42 1.15
CA TYR A 228 -6.07 -32.10 2.38
C TYR A 228 -7.59 -32.20 2.44
N LYS A 229 -8.08 -33.26 3.12
CA LYS A 229 -9.52 -33.44 3.32
C LYS A 229 -10.09 -32.25 4.09
N ARG A 230 -11.26 -31.75 3.66
CA ARG A 230 -12.04 -30.75 4.38
C ARG A 230 -12.33 -31.25 5.80
N LYS A 231 -12.24 -30.36 6.78
CA LYS A 231 -12.42 -30.67 8.20
C LYS A 231 -13.55 -29.86 8.80
N ASP A 232 -14.29 -30.49 9.70
CA ASP A 232 -15.28 -29.84 10.55
C ASP A 232 -14.56 -29.20 11.74
N VAL A 233 -14.75 -27.90 11.92
CA VAL A 233 -14.10 -27.14 12.99
C VAL A 233 -14.80 -27.38 14.33
N MET A 234 -16.13 -27.50 14.34
CA MET A 234 -16.97 -27.55 15.55
C MET A 234 -16.86 -28.88 16.29
N HIS A 235 -16.67 -29.98 15.57
CA HIS A 235 -16.62 -31.33 16.14
C HIS A 235 -15.19 -31.87 16.38
N SER A 236 -14.16 -31.03 16.26
CA SER A 236 -12.75 -31.43 16.32
C SER A 236 -12.20 -31.72 17.74
N VAL A 237 -12.97 -31.42 18.79
CA VAL A 237 -12.54 -31.35 20.20
C VAL A 237 -12.06 -32.69 20.80
N GLN A 238 -12.34 -33.83 20.16
CA GLN A 238 -12.06 -35.16 20.72
C GLN A 238 -10.87 -35.91 20.10
N GLN A 239 -10.10 -35.29 19.19
CA GLN A 239 -8.97 -35.95 18.52
C GLN A 239 -7.61 -35.45 19.02
N SER A 240 -6.63 -36.36 19.10
CA SER A 240 -5.23 -35.99 19.36
C SER A 240 -4.77 -34.96 18.33
N GLN A 241 -4.17 -33.87 18.80
CA GLN A 241 -3.79 -32.76 17.93
C GLN A 241 -2.73 -33.21 16.92
N LYS A 242 -3.02 -33.05 15.63
CA LYS A 242 -2.11 -33.41 14.55
C LYS A 242 -1.69 -32.16 13.81
N LEU A 243 -0.41 -31.83 13.87
CA LEU A 243 0.13 -30.57 13.35
C LEU A 243 0.79 -30.75 11.98
N LEU A 244 0.60 -29.78 11.09
CA LEU A 244 1.23 -29.69 9.78
C LEU A 244 2.10 -28.43 9.71
N PRO A 245 3.42 -28.54 9.86
CA PRO A 245 4.32 -27.42 9.62
C PRO A 245 4.49 -27.17 8.12
N VAL A 246 4.43 -25.91 7.72
CA VAL A 246 4.76 -25.42 6.39
C VAL A 246 5.79 -24.31 6.56
N ALA A 247 7.01 -24.56 6.09
CA ALA A 247 8.15 -23.68 6.34
C ALA A 247 8.66 -22.99 5.06
N SER A 248 9.12 -21.76 5.24
CA SER A 248 9.98 -21.02 4.32
C SER A 248 11.33 -20.75 5.00
N ASN A 249 12.18 -19.89 4.42
CA ASN A 249 13.47 -19.55 5.00
C ASN A 249 13.34 -18.81 6.35
N CYS A 250 12.42 -17.83 6.46
CA CYS A 250 12.30 -16.98 7.66
C CYS A 250 11.13 -17.34 8.59
N TYR A 251 10.08 -17.98 8.07
CA TYR A 251 8.92 -18.36 8.87
C TYR A 251 8.53 -19.81 8.71
N GLU A 252 7.96 -20.37 9.77
CA GLU A 252 7.19 -21.61 9.73
C GLU A 252 5.78 -21.32 10.22
N ILE A 253 4.79 -21.74 9.44
CA ILE A 253 3.37 -21.67 9.80
C ILE A 253 2.89 -23.09 10.05
N VAL A 254 2.31 -23.32 11.22
CA VAL A 254 1.76 -24.62 11.60
C VAL A 254 0.25 -24.58 11.49
N PHE A 255 -0.33 -25.61 10.89
CA PHE A 255 -1.79 -25.81 10.80
C PHE A 255 -2.21 -27.00 11.64
N ASP A 256 -3.36 -26.90 12.28
CA ASP A 256 -4.00 -28.04 12.93
C ASP A 256 -4.75 -28.87 11.88
N GLN A 257 -4.35 -30.11 11.63
CA GLN A 257 -4.98 -30.99 10.65
C GLN A 257 -6.35 -31.52 11.08
N ASN A 258 -6.78 -31.27 12.31
CA ASN A 258 -8.13 -31.59 12.78
C ASN A 258 -9.14 -30.50 12.39
N THR A 259 -8.70 -29.25 12.22
CA THR A 259 -9.57 -28.10 11.86
C THR A 259 -9.18 -27.45 10.52
N ASN A 260 -7.98 -27.72 10.02
CA ASN A 260 -7.31 -26.99 8.93
C ASN A 260 -7.09 -25.49 9.19
N LEU A 261 -7.19 -25.03 10.44
CA LEU A 261 -6.91 -23.65 10.82
C LEU A 261 -5.43 -23.44 11.14
N MET A 262 -4.97 -22.19 10.99
CA MET A 262 -3.65 -21.78 11.46
C MET A 262 -3.59 -21.98 12.99
N HIS A 263 -2.48 -22.51 13.47
CA HIS A 263 -2.23 -22.80 14.88
C HIS A 263 -1.12 -21.93 15.46
N SER A 264 -0.01 -21.75 14.73
CA SER A 264 1.11 -20.94 15.20
C SER A 264 1.98 -20.45 14.05
N ILE A 265 2.68 -19.35 14.30
CA ILE A 265 3.72 -18.81 13.42
C ILE A 265 5.02 -18.76 14.22
N THR A 266 6.08 -19.32 13.64
CA THR A 266 7.43 -19.29 14.20
C THR A 266 8.32 -18.43 13.33
N ASN A 267 8.93 -17.39 13.91
CA ASN A 267 10.08 -16.71 13.31
C ASN A 267 11.30 -17.61 13.48
N ARG A 268 11.85 -18.10 12.37
CA ARG A 268 12.91 -19.12 12.38
C ARG A 268 14.29 -18.55 12.71
N GLU A 269 14.51 -17.25 12.52
CA GLU A 269 15.78 -16.60 12.86
C GLU A 269 15.92 -16.45 14.39
N THR A 270 14.85 -16.03 15.06
CA THR A 270 14.84 -15.85 16.52
C THR A 270 14.32 -17.07 17.28
N ASN A 271 13.85 -18.09 16.57
CA ASN A 271 13.13 -19.25 17.11
C ASN A 271 11.95 -18.85 18.03
N LEU A 272 11.28 -17.76 17.69
CA LEU A 272 10.15 -17.20 18.45
C LEU A 272 8.85 -17.74 17.87
N THR A 273 8.08 -18.48 18.65
CA THR A 273 6.78 -19.01 18.26
C THR A 273 5.66 -18.27 18.96
N VAL A 274 4.68 -17.80 18.18
CA VAL A 274 3.42 -17.25 18.69
C VAL A 274 2.29 -18.16 18.24
N GLN A 275 1.41 -18.53 19.16
CA GLN A 275 0.16 -19.21 18.80
C GLN A 275 -0.72 -18.19 18.08
N VAL A 276 -1.22 -18.55 16.91
CA VAL A 276 -2.00 -17.67 16.05
C VAL A 276 -3.11 -18.48 15.41
N THR A 277 -4.35 -18.04 15.63
CA THR A 277 -5.53 -18.54 14.93
C THR A 277 -6.18 -17.40 14.17
N GLN A 278 -6.58 -17.65 12.93
CA GLN A 278 -7.29 -16.70 12.09
C GLN A 278 -8.66 -17.24 11.73
N GLU A 279 -9.70 -16.46 12.01
CA GLU A 279 -11.09 -16.84 11.80
C GLU A 279 -11.82 -15.71 11.07
N PHE A 280 -12.69 -16.10 10.13
CA PHE A 280 -13.66 -15.18 9.57
C PHE A 280 -14.90 -15.17 10.46
N LEU A 281 -15.29 -13.97 10.89
CA LEU A 281 -16.52 -13.74 11.63
C LEU A 281 -17.35 -12.68 10.93
N GLU A 282 -18.60 -12.56 11.33
CA GLU A 282 -19.50 -11.52 10.86
C GLU A 282 -20.27 -10.89 12.01
N TYR A 283 -20.45 -9.58 11.92
CA TYR A 283 -21.45 -8.88 12.73
C TYR A 283 -22.77 -8.88 11.98
N HIS A 284 -23.82 -9.39 12.64
CA HIS A 284 -25.19 -9.25 12.20
C HIS A 284 -25.71 -7.90 12.67
N VAL A 285 -26.18 -7.09 11.74
CA VAL A 285 -26.58 -5.71 12.02
C VAL A 285 -28.05 -5.46 11.69
N ASN A 286 -28.64 -4.47 12.34
CA ASN A 286 -30.02 -4.09 12.07
C ASN A 286 -30.10 -3.21 10.82
N GLY A 287 -31.07 -3.52 9.95
CA GLY A 287 -31.44 -2.72 8.77
C GLY A 287 -32.86 -2.14 8.84
N ASP A 288 -33.55 -2.33 9.96
CA ASP A 288 -34.92 -1.89 10.18
C ASP A 288 -34.95 -0.75 11.20
N VAL A 289 -35.23 0.47 10.73
CA VAL A 289 -35.20 1.67 11.59
C VAL A 289 -36.21 1.64 12.73
N THR A 290 -37.24 0.79 12.63
CA THR A 290 -38.26 0.65 13.69
C THR A 290 -37.76 -0.22 14.84
N LYS A 291 -36.68 -0.97 14.66
CA LYS A 291 -36.12 -1.92 15.64
C LYS A 291 -34.92 -1.39 16.42
N GLY A 292 -34.46 -0.19 16.12
CA GLY A 292 -33.34 0.46 16.81
C GLY A 292 -32.33 1.09 15.84
N PRO A 293 -31.11 1.41 16.32
CA PRO A 293 -30.04 1.92 15.48
C PRO A 293 -29.77 0.97 14.31
N ILE A 294 -29.48 1.54 13.14
CA ILE A 294 -29.12 0.79 11.94
C ILE A 294 -27.65 1.00 11.59
N SER A 295 -27.07 0.01 10.93
CA SER A 295 -25.79 0.19 10.26
C SER A 295 -26.02 0.70 8.84
N ASP A 296 -25.22 1.67 8.41
CA ASP A 296 -25.25 2.23 7.07
C ASP A 296 -23.82 2.44 6.55
N ASN A 297 -23.66 3.18 5.44
CA ASN A 297 -22.34 3.50 4.87
C ASN A 297 -21.43 4.30 5.83
N TYR A 298 -21.97 5.04 6.80
CA TYR A 298 -21.22 5.74 7.85
C TYR A 298 -21.12 4.92 9.13
N LEU A 299 -22.26 4.45 9.63
CA LEU A 299 -22.48 3.90 10.95
C LEU A 299 -22.18 2.41 10.99
N PHE A 300 -21.46 2.00 12.02
CA PHE A 300 -21.35 0.60 12.42
C PHE A 300 -22.07 0.43 13.76
N ALA A 301 -23.15 -0.34 13.75
CA ALA A 301 -24.05 -0.57 14.88
C ALA A 301 -24.34 -2.07 15.01
N PRO A 302 -23.38 -2.86 15.53
CA PRO A 302 -23.58 -4.28 15.80
C PRO A 302 -24.50 -4.48 17.02
N ASN A 303 -25.44 -5.41 16.90
CA ASN A 303 -26.36 -5.75 17.98
C ASN A 303 -25.77 -6.75 18.98
N ALA A 304 -24.75 -7.50 18.56
CA ALA A 304 -24.14 -8.59 19.34
C ALA A 304 -22.66 -8.77 18.98
N SER A 305 -21.99 -9.70 19.65
CA SER A 305 -20.66 -10.16 19.29
C SER A 305 -20.65 -10.80 17.90
N ALA A 306 -19.52 -10.72 17.20
CA ALA A 306 -19.36 -11.36 15.90
C ALA A 306 -19.44 -12.89 16.01
N VAL A 307 -20.02 -13.54 15.01
CA VAL A 307 -20.22 -14.99 14.93
C VAL A 307 -19.38 -15.61 13.81
N PRO A 308 -18.89 -16.86 13.94
CA PRO A 308 -18.13 -17.51 12.87
C PRO A 308 -18.96 -17.74 11.60
N VAL A 309 -18.38 -17.48 10.43
CA VAL A 309 -19.06 -17.63 9.12
C VAL A 309 -19.00 -19.07 8.56
N SER A 310 -18.16 -19.92 9.13
CA SER A 310 -17.83 -21.24 8.58
C SER A 310 -17.74 -22.30 9.65
N GLN A 311 -18.27 -23.49 9.35
CA GLN A 311 -18.12 -24.67 10.20
C GLN A 311 -17.11 -25.68 9.63
N ALA A 312 -16.64 -25.49 8.40
CA ALA A 312 -15.68 -26.38 7.78
C ALA A 312 -14.61 -25.66 6.95
N VAL A 313 -13.38 -26.17 6.98
CA VAL A 313 -12.24 -25.58 6.27
C VAL A 313 -11.53 -26.62 5.40
N GLY A 314 -11.33 -26.28 4.14
CA GLY A 314 -10.47 -27.00 3.20
C GLY A 314 -9.07 -26.41 3.17
N LEU A 315 -8.06 -27.24 2.94
CA LEU A 315 -6.65 -26.84 2.89
C LEU A 315 -5.96 -27.43 1.66
N GLU A 316 -5.26 -26.58 0.91
CA GLU A 316 -4.33 -26.96 -0.16
C GLU A 316 -2.99 -26.29 0.09
N VAL A 317 -1.90 -27.06 -0.01
CA VAL A 317 -0.54 -26.52 0.09
C VAL A 317 0.17 -26.75 -1.23
N VAL A 318 0.54 -25.65 -1.89
CA VAL A 318 1.33 -25.65 -3.13
C VAL A 318 2.76 -25.29 -2.76
N SER A 319 3.62 -26.31 -2.68
CA SER A 319 5.02 -26.16 -2.31
C SER A 319 5.87 -25.83 -3.53
N GLY A 320 6.73 -24.83 -3.40
CA GLY A 320 7.60 -24.36 -4.46
C GLY A 320 8.98 -23.94 -3.97
N ASN A 321 9.91 -23.71 -4.90
CA ASN A 321 11.27 -23.29 -4.57
C ASN A 321 11.40 -21.76 -4.35
N LEU A 322 10.44 -20.97 -4.84
CA LEU A 322 10.37 -19.52 -4.64
C LEU A 322 9.16 -19.10 -3.82
N VAL A 323 8.02 -19.74 -4.04
CA VAL A 323 6.75 -19.43 -3.37
C VAL A 323 6.17 -20.72 -2.81
N THR A 324 5.84 -20.71 -1.52
CA THR A 324 4.93 -21.71 -0.95
C THR A 324 3.60 -21.02 -0.69
N GLU A 325 2.55 -21.49 -1.36
CA GLU A 325 1.20 -20.94 -1.26
C GLU A 325 0.29 -21.92 -0.52
N ILE A 326 -0.32 -21.45 0.56
CA ILE A 326 -1.29 -22.19 1.37
C ILE A 326 -2.67 -21.59 1.09
N ARG A 327 -3.61 -22.41 0.65
CA ARG A 327 -4.96 -22.01 0.29
C ARG A 327 -5.93 -22.60 1.28
N GLN A 328 -6.58 -21.75 2.06
CA GLN A 328 -7.65 -22.13 2.98
C GLN A 328 -9.00 -21.68 2.41
N TYR A 329 -9.94 -22.62 2.35
CA TYR A 329 -11.28 -22.39 1.82
C TYR A 329 -12.31 -22.63 2.92
N PHE A 330 -13.14 -21.63 3.22
CA PHE A 330 -14.06 -21.63 4.36
C PHE A 330 -15.48 -21.86 3.88
N PHE A 331 -16.09 -22.94 4.36
CA PHE A 331 -17.39 -23.42 3.96
C PHE A 331 -18.38 -23.29 5.11
N SER A 332 -19.65 -22.99 4.80
CA SER A 332 -20.72 -22.92 5.80
C SER A 332 -20.84 -24.23 6.59
N ASN A 333 -20.62 -25.38 5.94
CA ASN A 333 -20.54 -26.70 6.58
C ASN A 333 -19.72 -27.70 5.73
N VAL A 334 -19.56 -28.93 6.22
CA VAL A 334 -18.78 -30.00 5.55
C VAL A 334 -19.35 -30.42 4.19
N THR A 335 -20.65 -30.30 3.95
CA THR A 335 -21.31 -30.74 2.71
C THR A 335 -21.46 -29.63 1.67
N ALA A 336 -21.20 -28.37 2.03
CA ALA A 336 -21.36 -27.22 1.15
C ALA A 336 -20.49 -27.33 -0.13
N GLN A 337 -21.09 -27.03 -1.28
CA GLN A 337 -20.41 -27.13 -2.58
C GLN A 337 -19.41 -26.00 -2.81
N TYR A 338 -19.73 -24.79 -2.35
CA TYR A 338 -18.94 -23.57 -2.58
C TYR A 338 -18.51 -22.95 -1.25
N TYR A 339 -17.32 -22.35 -1.24
CA TYR A 339 -16.84 -21.53 -0.13
C TYR A 339 -17.29 -20.08 -0.31
N THR A 340 -17.50 -19.37 0.79
CA THR A 340 -17.84 -17.92 0.77
C THR A 340 -16.63 -17.06 1.11
N HIS A 341 -15.65 -17.65 1.78
CA HIS A 341 -14.41 -16.98 2.19
C HIS A 341 -13.20 -17.85 1.85
N ALA A 342 -12.09 -17.22 1.47
CA ALA A 342 -10.81 -17.90 1.29
C ALA A 342 -9.64 -17.02 1.74
N VAL A 343 -8.55 -17.68 2.15
CA VAL A 343 -7.25 -17.04 2.42
C VAL A 343 -6.19 -17.75 1.58
N PHE A 344 -5.41 -16.97 0.84
CA PHE A 344 -4.24 -17.40 0.11
C PHE A 344 -3.00 -16.84 0.80
N THR A 345 -2.34 -17.66 1.62
CA THR A 345 -1.15 -17.29 2.37
C THR A 345 0.09 -17.69 1.59
N ARG A 346 0.96 -16.72 1.26
CA ARG A 346 2.20 -16.93 0.50
C ARG A 346 3.39 -16.62 1.40
N MET A 347 4.30 -17.58 1.49
CA MET A 347 5.64 -17.39 2.04
C MET A 347 6.66 -17.55 0.92
N TYR A 348 7.77 -16.82 1.05
CA TYR A 348 8.77 -16.73 -0.02
C TYR A 348 10.10 -17.32 0.41
N SER A 349 10.71 -18.05 -0.51
CA SER A 349 12.07 -18.56 -0.40
C SER A 349 12.93 -17.86 -1.42
N VAL A 350 14.00 -17.22 -0.96
CA VAL A 350 14.90 -16.43 -1.81
C VAL A 350 16.18 -17.24 -2.02
N PRO A 351 16.57 -17.56 -3.28
CA PRO A 351 17.80 -18.26 -3.58
C PRO A 351 19.04 -17.48 -3.11
N GLU A 352 20.13 -18.20 -2.85
CA GLU A 352 21.42 -17.58 -2.54
C GLU A 352 21.86 -16.62 -3.66
N GLY A 353 22.48 -15.50 -3.28
CA GLY A 353 22.93 -14.46 -4.20
C GLY A 353 21.96 -13.29 -4.39
N TYR A 354 20.73 -13.36 -3.86
CA TYR A 354 19.75 -12.27 -3.90
C TYR A 354 19.54 -11.63 -2.52
N ASP A 355 19.32 -10.32 -2.45
CA ASP A 355 18.87 -9.66 -1.22
C ASP A 355 17.39 -9.95 -0.96
N GLY A 356 17.13 -11.00 -0.18
CA GLY A 356 15.79 -11.45 0.15
C GLY A 356 15.15 -10.81 1.38
N LYS A 357 15.79 -9.83 2.04
CA LYS A 357 15.41 -9.42 3.41
C LYS A 357 13.94 -9.02 3.54
N LEU A 358 13.45 -8.15 2.65
CA LEU A 358 12.05 -7.70 2.65
C LEU A 358 11.05 -8.79 2.26
N LEU A 359 11.47 -9.71 1.37
CA LEU A 359 10.61 -10.75 0.81
C LEU A 359 10.47 -11.94 1.76
N CYS A 360 11.55 -12.31 2.46
CA CYS A 360 11.58 -13.43 3.40
C CYS A 360 10.82 -13.12 4.70
N HIS A 361 10.94 -11.88 5.20
CA HIS A 361 10.34 -11.46 6.47
C HIS A 361 8.88 -11.01 6.38
N ARG A 362 8.15 -11.39 5.32
CA ARG A 362 6.71 -11.14 5.19
C ARG A 362 5.94 -12.43 4.92
N ILE A 363 4.78 -12.55 5.54
CA ILE A 363 3.75 -13.51 5.17
C ILE A 363 2.68 -12.71 4.41
N GLU A 364 2.54 -12.94 3.11
CA GLU A 364 1.51 -12.28 2.31
C GLU A 364 0.20 -13.06 2.41
N GLN A 365 -0.91 -12.40 2.72
CA GLN A 365 -2.25 -12.98 2.75
C GLN A 365 -3.17 -12.19 1.82
N GLU A 366 -3.66 -12.85 0.78
CA GLU A 366 -4.75 -12.36 -0.05
C GLU A 366 -6.03 -13.05 0.37
N TYR A 367 -7.09 -12.28 0.57
CA TYR A 367 -8.39 -12.82 0.97
C TYR A 367 -9.39 -12.77 -0.18
N SER A 368 -10.42 -13.60 -0.14
CA SER A 368 -11.60 -13.50 -1.00
C SER A 368 -12.83 -13.55 -0.12
N ILE A 369 -13.64 -12.48 -0.12
CA ILE A 369 -14.80 -12.33 0.78
C ILE A 369 -16.03 -11.95 -0.03
N GLY A 370 -17.07 -12.75 0.11
CA GLY A 370 -18.40 -12.51 -0.44
C GLY A 370 -18.73 -13.33 -1.68
N PRO A 371 -19.93 -13.13 -2.26
CA PRO A 371 -20.92 -12.12 -1.89
C PRO A 371 -21.46 -12.32 -0.47
N LEU A 372 -21.58 -11.23 0.30
CA LEU A 372 -22.14 -11.29 1.66
C LEU A 372 -23.67 -11.39 1.63
N GLU A 373 -24.25 -11.97 2.66
CA GLU A 373 -25.67 -11.79 2.95
C GLU A 373 -25.98 -10.33 3.30
N VAL A 374 -27.25 -9.93 3.15
CA VAL A 374 -27.67 -8.57 3.48
C VAL A 374 -27.65 -8.38 4.99
N ASN A 375 -27.21 -7.20 5.46
CA ASN A 375 -27.05 -6.83 6.86
C ASN A 375 -25.97 -7.63 7.61
N HIS A 376 -24.88 -7.90 6.90
CA HIS A 376 -23.71 -8.59 7.43
C HIS A 376 -22.44 -7.78 7.18
N GLU A 377 -21.57 -7.75 8.19
CA GLU A 377 -20.26 -7.09 8.14
C GLU A 377 -19.16 -8.10 8.46
N ALA A 378 -18.38 -8.46 7.45
CA ALA A 378 -17.37 -9.52 7.55
C ALA A 378 -16.06 -8.99 8.11
N VAL A 379 -15.52 -9.69 9.10
CA VAL A 379 -14.26 -9.37 9.77
C VAL A 379 -13.34 -10.59 9.77
N LEU A 380 -12.04 -10.35 9.69
CA LEU A 380 -11.02 -11.34 10.01
C LEU A 380 -10.48 -11.05 11.40
N ARG A 381 -10.62 -11.98 12.33
CA ARG A 381 -10.00 -11.89 13.66
C ARG A 381 -8.76 -12.77 13.70
N THR A 382 -7.65 -12.17 14.08
CA THR A 382 -6.40 -12.86 14.40
C THR A 382 -6.25 -12.87 15.91
N SER A 383 -6.30 -14.06 16.51
CA SER A 383 -6.16 -14.29 17.95
C SER A 383 -4.78 -14.86 18.24
N THR A 384 -4.10 -14.33 19.25
CA THR A 384 -2.76 -14.76 19.65
C THR A 384 -2.64 -14.99 21.15
N ASN A 385 -1.57 -15.67 21.57
CA ASN A 385 -1.22 -15.79 22.99
C ASN A 385 -0.38 -14.62 23.53
N LEU A 386 -0.25 -13.52 22.78
CA LEU A 386 0.45 -12.32 23.23
C LEU A 386 -0.36 -11.60 24.33
N ASN A 387 0.31 -11.14 25.38
CA ASN A 387 -0.33 -10.30 26.39
C ASN A 387 -0.25 -8.82 26.00
N THR A 388 -1.24 -8.35 25.24
CA THR A 388 -1.25 -7.01 24.64
C THR A 388 -2.01 -5.98 25.48
N GLU A 389 -2.65 -6.40 26.57
CA GLU A 389 -3.54 -5.58 27.41
C GLU A 389 -4.66 -4.88 26.61
N GLN A 390 -5.11 -5.52 25.52
CA GLN A 390 -6.07 -4.95 24.55
C GLN A 390 -5.60 -3.61 23.95
N LEU A 391 -4.29 -3.36 23.92
CA LEU A 391 -3.72 -2.18 23.31
C LEU A 391 -3.48 -2.43 21.81
N LEU A 392 -4.13 -1.61 21.00
CA LEU A 392 -3.91 -1.58 19.56
C LEU A 392 -3.06 -0.36 19.19
N TYR A 393 -2.24 -0.52 18.16
CA TYR A 393 -1.52 0.59 17.53
C TYR A 393 -2.00 0.71 16.09
N THR A 394 -2.43 1.90 15.67
CA THR A 394 -2.89 2.16 14.29
C THR A 394 -2.21 3.38 13.73
N ASP A 395 -1.97 3.39 12.42
CA ASP A 395 -1.50 4.58 11.75
C ASP A 395 -2.54 5.71 11.73
N ASP A 396 -2.07 6.94 11.59
CA ASP A 396 -2.82 8.14 11.26
C ASP A 396 -2.41 8.60 9.85
N ASN A 397 -3.25 8.29 8.86
CA ASN A 397 -3.02 8.55 7.44
C ASN A 397 -1.68 8.01 6.87
N GLY A 398 -1.20 6.86 7.36
CA GLY A 398 0.09 6.27 6.97
C GLY A 398 1.30 7.08 7.43
N PHE A 399 1.11 7.93 8.44
CA PHE A 399 2.13 8.87 8.91
C PHE A 399 2.62 8.57 10.33
N GLN A 400 1.84 8.89 11.35
CA GLN A 400 2.18 8.64 12.76
C GLN A 400 1.48 7.40 13.28
N ILE A 401 2.05 6.73 14.28
CA ILE A 401 1.37 5.63 14.97
C ILE A 401 0.67 6.16 16.23
N GLN A 402 -0.56 5.73 16.44
CA GLN A 402 -1.41 6.13 17.56
C GLN A 402 -1.70 4.93 18.46
N LYS A 403 -1.55 5.13 19.77
CA LYS A 403 -1.96 4.17 20.80
C LYS A 403 -3.48 4.19 20.98
N ARG A 404 -4.11 3.03 20.92
CA ARG A 404 -5.56 2.82 20.99
C ARG A 404 -5.88 1.82 22.10
N PRO A 405 -5.92 2.26 23.38
CA PRO A 405 -6.35 1.38 24.46
C PRO A 405 -7.85 1.10 24.33
N PHE A 406 -8.24 -0.15 24.55
CA PHE A 406 -9.64 -0.52 24.60
C PHE A 406 -10.37 0.24 25.71
N LYS A 407 -11.59 0.71 25.41
CA LYS A 407 -12.45 1.42 26.35
C LYS A 407 -13.84 0.81 26.37
N THR A 408 -14.34 0.51 27.56
CA THR A 408 -15.74 0.14 27.74
C THR A 408 -16.62 1.38 27.69
N TYR A 409 -17.69 1.31 26.91
CA TYR A 409 -18.68 2.37 26.80
C TYR A 409 -20.05 1.85 27.23
N VAL A 410 -20.93 2.74 27.67
CA VAL A 410 -22.33 2.36 28.02
C VAL A 410 -23.04 1.76 26.81
N ASN A 411 -22.85 2.36 25.63
CA ASN A 411 -23.41 1.90 24.36
C ASN A 411 -22.33 1.81 23.29
N ASN A 412 -22.51 0.87 22.36
CA ASN A 412 -21.66 0.68 21.17
C ASN A 412 -20.18 0.44 21.49
N THR A 413 -19.87 -0.32 22.55
CA THR A 413 -18.48 -0.61 22.94
C THR A 413 -17.66 -1.16 21.78
N VAL A 414 -18.19 -2.15 21.05
CA VAL A 414 -17.51 -2.72 19.89
C VAL A 414 -17.19 -1.63 18.86
N ALA A 415 -18.21 -0.95 18.35
CA ALA A 415 -18.06 0.01 17.25
C ALA A 415 -17.21 1.24 17.63
N ARG A 416 -17.21 1.67 18.89
CA ARG A 416 -16.40 2.81 19.38
C ARG A 416 -14.93 2.48 19.61
N ASN A 417 -14.56 1.19 19.58
CA ASN A 417 -13.16 0.74 19.59
C ASN A 417 -12.67 0.36 18.18
N TYR A 418 -13.43 0.65 17.13
CA TYR A 418 -12.92 0.59 15.76
C TYR A 418 -12.18 1.86 15.39
N TYR A 419 -11.05 1.69 14.72
CA TYR A 419 -10.14 2.76 14.30
C TYR A 419 -9.78 2.59 12.82
N PRO A 420 -9.42 3.67 12.12
CA PRO A 420 -8.92 3.55 10.76
C PRO A 420 -7.53 2.92 10.77
N MET A 421 -7.33 1.92 9.92
CA MET A 421 -6.02 1.42 9.47
C MET A 421 -5.90 1.78 7.99
N VAL A 422 -5.11 2.79 7.67
CA VAL A 422 -4.88 3.18 6.25
C VAL A 422 -3.73 2.37 5.66
N GLN A 423 -2.77 1.98 6.49
CA GLN A 423 -1.53 1.34 6.07
C GLN A 423 -1.03 0.29 7.06
N THR A 424 -1.06 0.57 8.36
CA THR A 424 -0.39 -0.23 9.37
C THR A 424 -1.20 -0.29 10.65
N ALA A 425 -1.40 -1.49 11.18
CA ALA A 425 -1.77 -1.71 12.56
C ALA A 425 -0.86 -2.77 13.18
N TYR A 426 -0.69 -2.74 14.50
CA TYR A 426 0.00 -3.82 15.20
C TYR A 426 -0.48 -3.99 16.63
N ILE A 427 -0.24 -5.18 17.15
CA ILE A 427 -0.37 -5.53 18.57
C ILE A 427 0.99 -6.05 19.05
N GLU A 428 1.30 -5.81 20.32
CA GLU A 428 2.57 -6.21 20.92
C GLU A 428 2.41 -6.51 22.41
N ASP A 429 3.25 -7.41 22.93
CA ASP A 429 3.52 -7.54 24.37
C ASP A 429 4.81 -6.78 24.71
N ASP A 430 5.57 -7.14 25.75
CA ASP A 430 6.84 -6.46 26.09
C ASP A 430 7.96 -6.67 25.08
N THR A 431 7.97 -7.79 24.35
CA THR A 431 9.11 -8.23 23.52
C THR A 431 8.77 -8.44 22.05
N THR A 432 7.55 -8.89 21.78
CA THR A 432 7.09 -9.44 20.51
C THR A 432 6.02 -8.54 19.91
N ARG A 433 6.07 -8.38 18.58
CA ARG A 433 5.12 -7.58 17.82
C ARG A 433 4.61 -8.36 16.62
N LEU A 434 3.29 -8.34 16.44
CA LEU A 434 2.62 -8.78 15.23
C LEU A 434 2.14 -7.55 14.46
N VAL A 435 2.75 -7.29 13.30
CA VAL A 435 2.41 -6.16 12.44
C VAL A 435 1.52 -6.61 11.29
N LEU A 436 0.47 -5.85 11.01
CA LEU A 436 -0.44 -5.98 9.88
C LEU A 436 -0.24 -4.77 8.97
N LEU A 437 0.21 -5.01 7.75
CA LEU A 437 0.32 -4.00 6.70
C LEU A 437 -0.80 -4.19 5.67
N ALA A 438 -1.49 -3.13 5.29
CA ALA A 438 -2.64 -3.20 4.41
C ALA A 438 -2.44 -2.49 3.06
N GLU A 439 -2.88 -3.14 1.98
CA GLU A 439 -2.91 -2.56 0.63
C GLU A 439 -3.92 -1.42 0.50
N ARG A 440 -4.97 -1.43 1.33
CA ARG A 440 -6.06 -0.44 1.31
C ARG A 440 -6.52 -0.12 2.74
N ALA A 441 -7.34 0.92 2.87
CA ALA A 441 -7.88 1.33 4.16
C ALA A 441 -8.96 0.37 4.67
N HIS A 442 -8.97 0.12 5.97
CA HIS A 442 -9.92 -0.73 6.69
C HIS A 442 -10.26 -0.15 8.07
N GLY A 443 -11.37 -0.60 8.64
CA GLY A 443 -11.60 -0.53 10.08
C GLY A 443 -10.88 -1.65 10.82
N VAL A 444 -10.18 -1.33 11.90
CA VAL A 444 -9.44 -2.29 12.74
C VAL A 444 -9.78 -2.09 14.22
N SER A 445 -9.71 -3.16 15.00
CA SER A 445 -9.93 -3.11 16.45
C SER A 445 -9.17 -4.22 17.20
N SER A 446 -9.02 -4.05 18.52
CA SER A 446 -8.60 -5.10 19.45
C SER A 446 -9.73 -5.30 20.47
N GLN A 447 -10.64 -6.25 20.19
CA GLN A 447 -11.81 -6.53 21.03
C GLN A 447 -11.50 -7.45 22.22
N GLY A 448 -10.32 -8.07 22.24
CA GLY A 448 -9.87 -9.00 23.27
C GLY A 448 -8.34 -8.99 23.41
N ASN A 449 -7.82 -9.46 24.54
CA ASN A 449 -6.39 -9.49 24.79
C ASN A 449 -5.69 -10.41 23.78
N GLY A 450 -4.56 -9.97 23.21
CA GLY A 450 -3.86 -10.73 22.17
C GLY A 450 -4.60 -10.79 20.82
N GLN A 451 -5.68 -10.03 20.64
CA GLN A 451 -6.49 -10.05 19.42
C GLN A 451 -6.35 -8.78 18.60
N VAL A 452 -6.40 -8.94 17.28
CA VAL A 452 -6.64 -7.87 16.32
C VAL A 452 -7.65 -8.36 15.30
N GLU A 453 -8.68 -7.56 15.05
CA GLU A 453 -9.67 -7.83 14.00
C GLU A 453 -9.72 -6.69 12.99
N VAL A 454 -9.88 -7.06 11.73
CA VAL A 454 -9.97 -6.13 10.60
C VAL A 454 -11.28 -6.39 9.88
N MET A 455 -12.09 -5.35 9.71
CA MET A 455 -13.30 -5.42 8.91
C MET A 455 -12.95 -5.34 7.43
N LEU A 456 -13.40 -6.33 6.66
CA LEU A 456 -12.98 -6.55 5.27
C LEU A 456 -14.04 -6.13 4.27
N HIS A 457 -15.31 -6.36 4.60
CA HIS A 457 -16.44 -6.11 3.72
C HIS A 457 -17.73 -5.88 4.50
N ARG A 458 -18.68 -5.15 3.91
CA ARG A 458 -19.96 -4.80 4.52
C ARG A 458 -21.05 -4.80 3.46
N ARG A 459 -22.19 -5.41 3.75
CA ARG A 459 -23.39 -5.34 2.91
C ARG A 459 -24.60 -5.06 3.78
N LEU A 460 -25.27 -3.95 3.51
CA LEU A 460 -26.27 -3.33 4.38
C LEU A 460 -27.50 -2.94 3.58
N TRP A 461 -28.66 -3.04 4.21
CA TRP A 461 -29.94 -2.62 3.65
C TRP A 461 -30.73 -1.80 4.66
N ASN A 462 -31.39 -0.76 4.18
CA ASN A 462 -32.23 0.12 4.97
C ASN A 462 -33.66 0.13 4.41
N ASN A 463 -34.66 -0.04 5.28
CA ASN A 463 -36.07 -0.07 4.91
C ASN A 463 -36.75 1.31 4.79
N LEU A 464 -36.06 2.42 5.08
CA LEU A 464 -36.57 3.77 4.82
C LEU A 464 -36.40 4.16 3.35
N GLN A 465 -37.53 4.47 2.69
CA GLN A 465 -37.54 4.91 1.28
C GLN A 465 -36.68 6.16 1.04
N TRP A 466 -36.62 7.06 2.01
CA TRP A 466 -35.77 8.25 1.93
C TRP A 466 -34.28 7.88 1.86
N ASP A 467 -33.86 6.88 2.63
CA ASP A 467 -32.45 6.47 2.73
C ASP A 467 -31.98 5.69 1.52
N LEU A 468 -32.89 4.94 0.88
CA LEU A 468 -32.67 4.35 -0.45
C LEU A 468 -32.41 5.43 -1.50
N ASN A 469 -33.08 6.59 -1.39
CA ASN A 469 -32.93 7.70 -2.33
C ASN A 469 -31.76 8.65 -1.99
N ASN A 470 -31.36 8.73 -0.71
CA ASN A 470 -30.35 9.65 -0.19
C ASN A 470 -29.05 8.98 0.27
N ASN A 471 -28.90 7.69 -0.02
CA ASN A 471 -27.64 6.94 0.06
C ASN A 471 -27.15 6.60 1.47
N LEU A 472 -28.05 6.13 2.34
CA LEU A 472 -27.65 5.47 3.59
C LEU A 472 -27.75 3.94 3.45
N THR A 473 -27.60 3.42 2.22
CA THR A 473 -27.68 1.99 1.90
C THR A 473 -26.40 1.54 1.20
N LEU A 474 -25.75 0.50 1.75
CA LEU A 474 -24.55 -0.10 1.18
C LEU A 474 -24.84 -1.53 0.70
N ASN A 475 -25.61 -1.68 -0.38
CA ASN A 475 -25.88 -3.00 -0.95
C ASN A 475 -24.74 -3.46 -1.89
N ASP A 476 -23.54 -3.61 -1.34
CA ASP A 476 -22.36 -4.05 -2.09
C ASP A 476 -22.32 -5.59 -2.17
N SER A 477 -22.68 -6.13 -3.34
CA SER A 477 -22.67 -7.58 -3.62
C SER A 477 -21.35 -8.08 -4.20
N SER A 478 -20.32 -7.23 -4.27
CA SER A 478 -19.02 -7.61 -4.83
C SER A 478 -18.30 -8.63 -3.97
N VAL A 479 -17.39 -9.38 -4.60
CA VAL A 479 -16.38 -10.18 -3.91
C VAL A 479 -15.13 -9.32 -3.74
N VAL A 480 -14.74 -9.02 -2.51
CA VAL A 480 -13.58 -8.18 -2.24
C VAL A 480 -12.34 -9.02 -2.02
N ARG A 481 -11.20 -8.49 -2.49
CA ARG A 481 -9.89 -9.14 -2.40
C ARG A 481 -8.84 -8.24 -1.77
N PRO A 482 -8.88 -8.01 -0.44
CA PRO A 482 -7.83 -7.27 0.25
C PRO A 482 -6.55 -8.10 0.35
N VAL A 483 -5.42 -7.41 0.45
CA VAL A 483 -4.10 -8.03 0.66
C VAL A 483 -3.46 -7.44 1.92
N PHE A 484 -3.02 -8.32 2.81
CA PHE A 484 -2.24 -7.96 4.01
C PHE A 484 -0.86 -8.60 3.98
N TRP A 485 0.14 -7.91 4.52
CA TRP A 485 1.41 -8.51 4.89
C TRP A 485 1.51 -8.58 6.40
N LEU A 486 1.76 -9.78 6.92
CA LEU A 486 2.05 -10.01 8.33
C LEU A 486 3.57 -10.04 8.55
N ILE A 487 4.03 -9.40 9.61
CA ILE A 487 5.42 -9.47 10.08
C ILE A 487 5.38 -9.81 11.57
N LEU A 488 6.02 -10.92 11.94
CA LEU A 488 6.13 -11.39 13.31
C LEU A 488 7.60 -11.39 13.74
N GLY A 489 7.90 -10.75 14.86
CA GLY A 489 9.24 -10.77 15.43
C GLY A 489 9.35 -9.90 16.68
N THR A 490 10.58 -9.63 17.08
CA THR A 490 10.84 -8.71 18.20
C THR A 490 10.42 -7.28 17.82
N LYS A 491 10.17 -6.43 18.83
CA LYS A 491 9.87 -5.00 18.59
C LYS A 491 10.95 -4.30 17.76
N SER A 492 12.23 -4.58 18.03
CA SER A 492 13.34 -3.98 17.31
C SER A 492 13.40 -4.43 15.85
N ALA A 493 13.36 -5.74 15.59
CA ALA A 493 13.43 -6.29 14.24
C ALA A 493 12.23 -5.85 13.38
N SER A 494 11.02 -5.89 13.96
CA SER A 494 9.80 -5.45 13.27
C SER A 494 9.82 -3.96 12.97
N SER A 495 10.32 -3.11 13.88
CA SER A 495 10.45 -1.65 13.69
C SER A 495 11.29 -1.31 12.45
N VAL A 496 12.42 -2.02 12.26
CA VAL A 496 13.28 -1.85 11.08
C VAL A 496 12.53 -2.19 9.79
N LEU A 497 11.73 -3.25 9.77
CA LEU A 497 11.16 -3.80 8.54
C LEU A 497 9.86 -3.15 8.11
N TYR A 498 8.97 -2.81 9.05
CA TYR A 498 7.58 -2.53 8.68
C TYR A 498 7.44 -1.25 7.86
N GLN A 499 8.25 -0.21 8.10
CA GLN A 499 8.19 1.05 7.34
C GLN A 499 8.50 0.81 5.85
N THR A 500 9.62 0.14 5.56
CA THR A 500 10.03 -0.18 4.19
C THR A 500 9.12 -1.21 3.53
N SER A 501 8.69 -2.24 4.28
CA SER A 501 7.73 -3.24 3.79
C SER A 501 6.41 -2.60 3.44
N SER A 502 5.94 -1.64 4.23
CA SER A 502 4.66 -1.00 3.98
C SER A 502 4.69 -0.12 2.73
N LEU A 503 5.80 0.57 2.48
CA LEU A 503 6.01 1.29 1.21
C LEU A 503 6.19 0.35 0.02
N ALA A 504 6.82 -0.81 0.21
CA ALA A 504 6.89 -1.86 -0.83
C ALA A 504 5.52 -2.47 -1.16
N LEU A 505 4.61 -2.56 -0.18
CA LEU A 505 3.22 -2.98 -0.39
C LEU A 505 2.42 -1.90 -1.14
N GLN A 506 2.58 -0.63 -0.76
CA GLN A 506 1.86 0.49 -1.39
C GLN A 506 2.37 0.81 -2.80
N HIS A 507 3.68 0.72 -3.03
CA HIS A 507 4.36 1.08 -4.28
C HIS A 507 5.04 -0.14 -4.93
N ARG A 508 4.24 -1.20 -5.12
CA ARG A 508 4.68 -2.41 -5.85
C ARG A 508 5.18 -2.06 -7.26
N PRO A 509 6.07 -2.89 -7.83
CA PRO A 509 6.53 -2.69 -9.20
C PRO A 509 5.39 -2.64 -10.20
N VAL A 510 5.52 -1.76 -11.18
CA VAL A 510 4.59 -1.70 -12.31
C VAL A 510 5.05 -2.69 -13.37
N VAL A 511 4.23 -3.70 -13.63
CA VAL A 511 4.46 -4.71 -14.67
C VAL A 511 3.76 -4.28 -15.96
N MET A 512 4.51 -4.27 -17.06
CA MET A 512 4.04 -3.96 -18.41
C MET A 512 4.43 -5.10 -19.35
N PHE A 513 3.68 -5.25 -20.45
CA PHE A 513 3.91 -6.27 -21.45
C PHE A 513 4.26 -5.61 -22.78
N GLY A 514 5.27 -6.13 -23.47
CA GLY A 514 5.72 -5.59 -24.74
C GLY A 514 6.22 -6.68 -25.66
N THR A 515 6.08 -6.43 -26.95
CA THR A 515 6.61 -7.25 -28.04
C THR A 515 7.68 -6.45 -28.76
N PHE A 516 8.89 -7.00 -28.86
CA PHE A 516 10.01 -6.35 -29.54
C PHE A 516 10.61 -7.31 -30.58
N SER A 517 11.20 -6.73 -31.63
CA SER A 517 11.86 -7.52 -32.69
C SER A 517 13.13 -8.16 -32.12
N GLY A 518 13.32 -9.45 -32.35
CA GLY A 518 14.45 -10.24 -31.83
C GLY A 518 15.83 -9.93 -32.44
N ASP A 519 15.94 -8.92 -33.30
CA ASP A 519 17.25 -8.48 -33.81
C ASP A 519 18.07 -7.93 -32.65
N LYS A 520 19.06 -8.71 -32.18
CA LYS A 520 20.11 -8.20 -31.29
C LYS A 520 20.77 -7.03 -32.01
N PRO A 521 20.68 -5.78 -31.52
CA PRO A 521 21.59 -4.77 -31.99
C PRO A 521 22.98 -5.25 -31.60
N GLU A 522 23.87 -5.51 -32.56
CA GLU A 522 25.30 -5.58 -32.28
C GLU A 522 25.70 -4.20 -31.74
N LEU A 523 25.65 -4.06 -30.42
CA LEU A 523 26.16 -2.89 -29.72
C LEU A 523 27.69 -2.96 -29.80
N PRO A 524 28.36 -1.93 -30.37
CA PRO A 524 29.82 -1.86 -30.35
C PRO A 524 30.33 -2.06 -28.92
N GLY A 525 31.38 -2.87 -28.73
CA GLY A 525 31.85 -3.39 -27.44
C GLY A 525 32.15 -2.35 -26.32
N GLN A 526 32.10 -1.05 -26.62
CA GLN A 526 32.18 0.02 -25.62
C GLN A 526 30.83 0.34 -24.94
N LEU A 527 29.67 -0.03 -25.51
CA LEU A 527 28.35 0.17 -24.89
C LEU A 527 27.93 -0.98 -23.95
N GLN A 528 28.50 -2.17 -24.10
CA GLN A 528 28.31 -3.29 -23.16
C GLN A 528 28.79 -2.95 -21.74
N GLN A 529 29.86 -2.15 -21.60
CA GLN A 529 30.32 -1.67 -20.30
C GLN A 529 29.43 -0.58 -19.69
N ARG A 530 28.67 0.17 -20.51
CA ARG A 530 27.72 1.20 -20.02
C ARG A 530 26.38 0.59 -19.59
N SER A 531 25.94 -0.51 -20.20
CA SER A 531 24.73 -1.23 -19.78
C SER A 531 24.88 -1.92 -18.41
N ALA A 532 26.12 -2.23 -18.01
CA ALA A 532 26.44 -2.92 -16.75
C ALA A 532 26.55 -2.01 -15.52
N ARG A 533 26.47 -0.67 -15.67
CA ARG A 533 26.41 0.28 -14.55
C ARG A 533 25.16 1.13 -14.65
N SER A 534 24.00 0.51 -14.44
CA SER A 534 22.78 1.25 -14.15
C SER A 534 22.96 1.89 -12.77
N PHE A 535 23.45 3.12 -12.76
CA PHE A 535 23.50 3.91 -11.55
C PHE A 535 22.05 4.25 -11.16
N SER A 536 21.65 3.84 -9.96
CA SER A 536 20.29 4.01 -9.46
C SER A 536 20.17 5.20 -8.53
N VAL A 537 18.97 5.77 -8.48
CA VAL A 537 18.62 6.72 -7.43
C VAL A 537 18.24 5.90 -6.20
N SER A 538 19.13 5.86 -5.21
CA SER A 538 18.88 5.16 -3.94
C SER A 538 18.97 6.13 -2.78
N VAL A 539 17.94 6.17 -1.95
CA VAL A 539 17.96 6.85 -0.65
C VAL A 539 18.28 5.87 0.49
N PRO A 540 18.77 6.33 1.64
CA PRO A 540 18.93 5.50 2.83
C PRO A 540 17.61 4.84 3.28
N PRO A 541 17.65 3.71 4.02
CA PRO A 541 16.44 2.98 4.45
C PRO A 541 15.46 3.78 5.32
N ASN A 542 15.92 4.83 5.99
CA ASN A 542 15.09 5.70 6.81
C ASN A 542 14.49 6.90 6.06
N LEU A 543 14.80 7.06 4.78
CA LEU A 543 14.21 8.08 3.92
C LEU A 543 13.38 7.46 2.80
N HIS A 544 12.33 8.14 2.39
CA HIS A 544 11.54 7.80 1.22
C HIS A 544 11.40 9.00 0.30
N LEU A 545 11.60 8.75 -0.99
CA LEU A 545 11.36 9.71 -2.07
C LEU A 545 9.86 9.79 -2.34
N GLN A 546 9.13 10.58 -1.54
CA GLN A 546 7.67 10.66 -1.60
C GLN A 546 7.14 11.30 -2.89
N THR A 547 7.94 12.15 -3.55
CA THR A 547 7.55 12.75 -4.84
C THR A 547 8.78 12.99 -5.69
N LEU A 548 8.71 12.59 -6.95
CA LEU A 548 9.61 13.00 -8.02
C LEU A 548 8.77 13.25 -9.25
N SER A 549 8.42 14.50 -9.52
CA SER A 549 7.47 14.82 -10.58
C SER A 549 7.74 16.15 -11.27
N ILE A 550 7.32 16.27 -12.53
CA ILE A 550 7.17 17.56 -13.21
C ILE A 550 5.77 18.09 -12.87
N PRO A 551 5.63 19.22 -12.14
CA PRO A 551 4.32 19.69 -11.66
C PRO A 551 3.34 20.02 -12.79
N GLY A 552 3.84 20.49 -13.94
CA GLY A 552 3.00 20.87 -15.08
C GLY A 552 2.26 22.20 -14.91
N TRP A 553 2.63 22.99 -13.91
CA TRP A 553 2.18 24.37 -13.70
C TRP A 553 3.39 25.27 -13.48
N ARG A 554 3.21 26.58 -13.65
CA ARG A 554 4.15 27.64 -13.25
C ARG A 554 3.53 28.45 -12.11
N TYR A 555 4.28 28.62 -11.03
CA TYR A 555 3.91 29.47 -9.89
C TYR A 555 5.16 30.24 -9.52
N SER A 556 5.08 31.57 -9.44
CA SER A 556 6.20 32.40 -9.01
C SER A 556 6.64 31.97 -7.61
N SER A 557 7.95 31.95 -7.41
CA SER A 557 8.57 31.77 -6.10
C SER A 557 8.12 32.84 -5.09
N ASN A 558 7.67 34.00 -5.60
CA ASN A 558 7.02 35.05 -4.84
C ASN A 558 5.50 34.90 -4.92
N HIS A 559 4.89 34.42 -3.83
CA HIS A 559 3.45 34.24 -3.73
C HIS A 559 2.66 35.53 -3.98
N ALA A 560 3.12 36.67 -3.47
CA ALA A 560 2.42 37.94 -3.63
C ALA A 560 2.42 38.39 -5.09
N GLU A 561 3.54 38.24 -5.79
CA GLU A 561 3.66 38.50 -7.22
C GLU A 561 2.76 37.55 -8.03
N GLN A 562 2.73 36.27 -7.68
CA GLN A 562 1.87 35.28 -8.31
C GLN A 562 0.39 35.65 -8.19
N VAL A 563 -0.06 35.95 -6.97
CA VAL A 563 -1.44 36.37 -6.69
C VAL A 563 -1.76 37.65 -7.46
N HIS A 564 -0.87 38.65 -7.46
CA HIS A 564 -1.05 39.88 -8.22
C HIS A 564 -1.15 39.62 -9.73
N THR A 565 -0.34 38.73 -10.28
CA THR A 565 -0.35 38.37 -11.70
C THR A 565 -1.65 37.66 -12.12
N VAL A 566 -2.17 36.78 -11.25
CA VAL A 566 -3.48 36.14 -11.42
C VAL A 566 -4.60 37.18 -11.42
N HIS A 567 -4.60 38.09 -10.44
CA HIS A 567 -5.61 39.15 -10.34
C HIS A 567 -5.59 40.10 -11.54
N MET A 568 -4.41 40.37 -12.10
CA MET A 568 -4.24 41.23 -13.28
C MET A 568 -4.60 40.52 -14.60
N GLY A 569 -5.02 39.25 -14.58
CA GLY A 569 -5.32 38.48 -15.80
C GLY A 569 -4.10 38.27 -16.72
N LYS A 570 -2.89 38.59 -16.25
CA LYS A 570 -1.64 38.53 -17.03
C LYS A 570 -1.06 37.13 -17.14
N GLN A 571 -1.58 36.18 -16.36
CA GLN A 571 -1.15 34.80 -16.45
C GLN A 571 -1.80 34.11 -17.64
N LYS A 572 -1.04 33.94 -18.73
CA LYS A 572 -1.43 32.99 -19.78
C LYS A 572 -1.50 31.60 -19.16
N GLN A 573 -2.70 31.04 -19.14
CA GLN A 573 -2.93 29.63 -18.87
C GLN A 573 -2.10 28.81 -19.88
N GLY A 574 -1.12 28.00 -19.45
CA GLY A 574 -0.70 26.87 -20.30
C GLY A 574 0.77 26.46 -20.42
N ASP A 575 1.77 27.27 -20.06
CA ASP A 575 3.16 26.83 -20.30
C ASP A 575 3.70 26.02 -19.12
N ALA A 576 3.67 24.69 -19.27
CA ALA A 576 4.31 23.78 -18.33
C ALA A 576 5.82 24.04 -18.28
N ASP A 577 6.36 24.21 -17.07
CA ASP A 577 7.80 24.29 -16.88
C ASP A 577 8.39 22.89 -16.71
N PHE A 578 8.93 22.34 -17.79
CA PHE A 578 9.59 21.04 -17.81
C PHE A 578 11.02 21.07 -17.25
N SER A 579 11.59 22.25 -17.02
CA SER A 579 12.92 22.38 -16.38
C SER A 579 12.86 22.14 -14.87
N ARG A 580 11.66 22.30 -14.29
CA ARG A 580 11.41 22.25 -12.85
C ARG A 580 10.92 20.87 -12.41
N VAL A 581 11.68 20.25 -11.50
CA VAL A 581 11.30 18.98 -10.87
C VAL A 581 10.91 19.23 -9.41
N LEU A 582 9.72 18.78 -9.02
CA LEU A 582 9.27 18.73 -7.63
C LEU A 582 9.80 17.46 -6.97
N LEU A 583 10.52 17.67 -5.87
CA LEU A 583 11.12 16.63 -5.04
C LEU A 583 10.51 16.69 -3.64
N ARG A 584 10.06 15.56 -3.10
CA ARG A 584 9.75 15.44 -1.67
C ARG A 584 10.51 14.28 -1.06
N ILE A 585 11.19 14.54 0.05
CA ILE A 585 11.89 13.52 0.84
C ILE A 585 11.23 13.47 2.22
N ARG A 586 10.83 12.27 2.63
CA ARG A 586 10.20 11.99 3.92
C ARG A 586 11.11 11.12 4.76
N HIS A 587 11.27 11.45 6.04
CA HIS A 587 11.82 10.53 7.02
C HIS A 587 10.74 9.58 7.53
N LEU A 588 11.04 8.28 7.57
CA LEU A 588 10.05 7.24 7.84
C LEU A 588 9.76 7.07 9.33
N TYR A 589 10.77 7.18 10.17
CA TYR A 589 10.70 6.84 11.59
C TYR A 589 10.33 8.02 12.48
N GLU A 590 9.63 7.74 13.59
CA GLU A 590 9.42 8.63 14.74
C GLU A 590 10.67 8.75 15.60
N VAL A 591 10.75 9.82 16.40
CA VAL A 591 11.84 9.95 17.38
C VAL A 591 11.78 8.79 18.37
N GLY A 592 12.87 8.04 18.48
CA GLY A 592 12.98 6.91 19.41
C GLY A 592 12.34 5.60 18.95
N GLU A 593 11.84 5.51 17.71
CA GLU A 593 11.22 4.28 17.17
C GLU A 593 12.26 3.15 16.95
N ASP A 594 13.47 3.54 16.53
CA ASP A 594 14.62 2.68 16.29
C ASP A 594 15.91 3.45 16.63
N PRO A 595 16.89 2.85 17.33
CA PRO A 595 18.09 3.56 17.79
C PRO A 595 18.94 4.16 16.67
N VAL A 596 18.93 3.57 15.46
CA VAL A 596 19.76 3.97 14.32
C VAL A 596 18.93 4.69 13.26
N LEU A 597 17.81 4.09 12.85
CA LEU A 597 16.99 4.57 11.74
C LEU A 597 16.14 5.79 12.12
N SER A 598 16.01 6.10 13.42
CA SER A 598 15.33 7.30 13.92
C SER A 598 16.26 8.49 14.14
N GLN A 599 17.50 8.43 13.65
CA GLN A 599 18.43 9.57 13.70
C GLN A 599 18.26 10.47 12.46
N PRO A 600 18.51 11.79 12.57
CA PRO A 600 18.50 12.69 11.42
C PRO A 600 19.45 12.24 10.31
N VAL A 601 19.03 12.42 9.06
CA VAL A 601 19.79 11.99 7.89
C VAL A 601 20.27 13.18 7.08
N VAL A 602 21.55 13.20 6.75
CA VAL A 602 22.14 14.21 5.86
C VAL A 602 22.17 13.66 4.43
N VAL A 603 21.58 14.39 3.49
CA VAL A 603 21.49 14.02 2.07
C VAL A 603 22.06 15.13 1.20
N ASN A 604 23.00 14.78 0.33
CA ASN A 604 23.45 15.68 -0.74
C ASN A 604 22.58 15.49 -1.98
N LEU A 605 21.83 16.53 -2.37
CA LEU A 605 20.89 16.45 -3.49
C LEU A 605 21.57 16.37 -4.86
N LYS A 606 22.80 16.90 -5.01
CA LYS A 606 23.60 16.72 -6.24
C LYS A 606 23.93 15.25 -6.45
N CYS A 607 24.41 14.58 -5.40
CA CYS A 607 24.75 13.16 -5.44
C CYS A 607 23.52 12.28 -5.66
N LEU A 608 22.42 12.57 -4.96
CA LEU A 608 21.18 11.78 -5.06
C LEU A 608 20.58 11.84 -6.48
N LEU A 609 20.59 13.01 -7.11
CA LEU A 609 19.92 13.25 -8.39
C LEU A 609 20.86 13.27 -9.60
N LYS A 610 22.13 12.87 -9.43
CA LYS A 610 23.14 12.87 -10.50
C LYS A 610 22.69 12.20 -11.79
N GLU A 611 21.87 11.14 -11.67
CA GLU A 611 21.34 10.36 -12.79
C GLU A 611 20.28 11.11 -13.62
N LEU A 612 19.74 12.21 -13.10
CA LEU A 612 18.81 13.09 -13.80
C LEU A 612 19.51 14.30 -14.44
N GLY A 613 20.82 14.45 -14.20
CA GLY A 613 21.66 15.54 -14.67
C GLY A 613 22.35 16.31 -13.55
N ALA A 614 23.21 17.26 -13.91
CA ALA A 614 23.86 18.14 -12.95
C ALA A 614 22.86 19.12 -12.34
N VAL A 615 22.73 19.11 -11.01
CA VAL A 615 21.84 20.03 -10.28
C VAL A 615 22.41 21.45 -10.33
N LYS A 616 21.61 22.40 -10.85
CA LYS A 616 21.95 23.83 -10.99
C LYS A 616 21.46 24.65 -9.79
N LEU A 617 20.23 24.41 -9.35
CA LEU A 617 19.58 25.19 -8.29
C LEU A 617 18.59 24.30 -7.53
N VAL A 618 18.53 24.50 -6.21
CA VAL A 618 17.54 23.88 -5.33
C VAL A 618 16.83 24.97 -4.54
N GLU A 619 15.51 24.94 -4.55
CA GLU A 619 14.67 25.86 -3.79
C GLU A 619 13.79 25.08 -2.83
N GLU A 620 13.93 25.29 -1.52
CA GLU A 620 13.04 24.68 -0.53
C GLU A 620 11.69 25.41 -0.48
N ARG A 621 10.62 24.62 -0.44
CA ARG A 621 9.24 25.10 -0.54
C ARG A 621 8.38 24.57 0.60
N SER A 622 7.23 25.22 0.81
CA SER A 622 6.13 24.64 1.58
C SER A 622 5.72 23.27 1.02
N LEU A 623 4.97 22.50 1.81
CA LEU A 623 4.50 21.16 1.40
C LEU A 623 3.74 21.17 0.05
N THR A 624 2.99 22.23 -0.22
CA THR A 624 2.25 22.46 -1.48
C THR A 624 3.14 22.89 -2.66
N GLY A 625 4.39 23.25 -2.42
CA GLY A 625 5.31 23.80 -3.41
C GLY A 625 5.06 25.28 -3.76
N THR A 626 4.18 25.99 -3.05
CA THR A 626 3.73 27.33 -3.44
C THR A 626 4.44 28.48 -2.73
N TRP A 627 4.98 28.25 -1.53
CA TRP A 627 5.68 29.29 -0.75
C TRP A 627 7.15 28.95 -0.60
N ASP A 628 8.02 29.95 -0.62
CA ASP A 628 9.39 29.82 -0.10
C ASP A 628 9.33 29.59 1.41
N VAL A 629 9.99 28.54 1.89
CA VAL A 629 9.99 28.17 3.32
C VAL A 629 10.53 29.30 4.21
N ASN A 630 11.49 30.10 3.71
CA ASN A 630 12.12 31.19 4.45
C ASN A 630 11.19 32.39 4.65
N THR A 631 10.09 32.44 3.89
CA THR A 631 9.08 33.52 4.00
C THR A 631 7.94 33.16 4.94
N LEU A 632 7.86 31.90 5.39
CA LEU A 632 6.76 31.42 6.23
C LEU A 632 6.86 32.00 7.64
N LYS A 633 5.78 32.67 8.09
CA LYS A 633 5.63 33.17 9.45
C LYS A 633 4.58 32.34 10.18
N ARG A 634 4.96 31.69 11.29
CA ARG A 634 4.01 30.98 12.16
C ARG A 634 3.53 31.90 13.27
N TRP A 635 2.25 31.80 13.61
CA TRP A 635 1.72 32.42 14.83
C TRP A 635 2.37 31.78 16.06
N LYS A 636 2.66 32.62 17.06
CA LYS A 636 3.21 32.19 18.34
C LYS A 636 2.09 32.13 19.36
N TRP A 637 1.86 30.95 19.91
CA TRP A 637 0.82 30.72 20.91
C TRP A 637 1.46 30.49 22.29
N LYS A 638 0.87 31.07 23.34
CA LYS A 638 1.22 30.74 24.73
C LYS A 638 0.41 29.51 25.13
N THR A 639 1.08 28.37 25.32
CA THR A 639 0.45 27.14 25.80
C THR A 639 0.92 26.84 27.22
N VAL A 640 0.09 26.11 27.98
CA VAL A 640 0.30 25.83 29.41
C VAL A 640 1.59 25.03 29.68
N GLN A 641 2.04 24.23 28.69
CA GLN A 641 3.14 23.28 28.87
C GLN A 641 4.45 23.66 28.15
N ASN A 642 4.50 24.71 27.33
CA ASN A 642 5.75 25.17 26.72
C ASN A 642 5.64 26.62 26.22
N GLN A 643 6.69 27.43 26.44
CA GLN A 643 6.95 28.57 25.54
C GLN A 643 7.20 27.97 24.16
N SER A 644 6.47 28.44 23.13
CA SER A 644 6.69 27.95 21.77
C SER A 644 8.19 28.01 21.44
N LYS A 645 8.87 26.86 21.35
CA LYS A 645 10.17 26.82 20.69
C LYS A 645 9.89 27.28 19.27
N GLY A 646 10.32 28.49 18.94
CA GLY A 646 10.20 29.02 17.59
C GLY A 646 10.80 28.01 16.62
N PHE A 647 10.30 27.99 15.38
CA PHE A 647 10.93 27.21 14.33
C PHE A 647 12.41 27.62 14.26
N SER A 648 13.32 26.66 14.33
CA SER A 648 14.73 26.94 14.04
C SER A 648 14.81 27.30 12.56
N ASN A 649 15.02 28.58 12.26
CA ASN A 649 15.33 29.07 10.90
C ASN A 649 16.76 28.66 10.53
N SER A 650 17.11 27.38 10.64
CA SER A 650 18.46 26.89 10.31
C SER A 650 18.40 25.98 9.10
N THR A 651 17.89 26.46 7.98
CA THR A 651 18.06 25.79 6.69
C THR A 651 18.46 26.79 5.61
N LYS A 652 19.62 27.43 5.79
CA LYS A 652 20.43 27.71 4.60
C LYS A 652 20.80 26.33 4.06
N ILE A 653 20.18 25.92 2.95
CA ILE A 653 20.74 24.87 2.11
C ILE A 653 22.20 25.27 1.90
N SER A 654 23.15 24.43 2.31
CA SER A 654 24.57 24.72 2.10
C SER A 654 24.83 24.97 0.61
N ASP A 655 25.90 25.68 0.27
CA ASP A 655 26.30 25.92 -1.14
C ASP A 655 26.48 24.59 -1.93
N ASP A 656 26.58 23.47 -1.23
CA ASP A 656 26.65 22.13 -1.80
C ASP A 656 25.30 21.36 -1.93
N PHE A 657 24.16 22.04 -1.73
CA PHE A 657 22.81 21.45 -1.77
C PHE A 657 22.61 20.25 -0.82
N THR A 658 23.30 20.28 0.33
CA THR A 658 23.14 19.28 1.39
C THR A 658 22.00 19.68 2.34
N VAL A 659 21.13 18.72 2.65
CA VAL A 659 19.94 18.88 3.48
C VAL A 659 19.88 17.82 4.58
N THR A 660 19.56 18.23 5.80
CA THR A 660 19.25 17.30 6.90
C THR A 660 17.75 17.07 6.97
N VAL A 661 17.32 15.81 7.06
CA VAL A 661 15.92 15.43 7.24
C VAL A 661 15.77 14.75 8.59
N HIS A 662 14.98 15.34 9.47
CA HIS A 662 14.73 14.85 10.83
C HIS A 662 13.61 13.80 10.89
N PRO A 663 13.50 13.03 11.99
CA PRO A 663 12.41 12.06 12.18
C PRO A 663 11.02 12.63 11.88
N LYS A 664 10.24 11.88 11.08
CA LYS A 664 8.96 12.25 10.46
C LYS A 664 8.95 13.53 9.62
N GLU A 665 10.06 14.21 9.39
CA GLU A 665 10.06 15.42 8.58
C GLU A 665 9.78 15.10 7.10
N ILE A 666 9.00 15.97 6.44
CA ILE A 666 8.83 15.97 4.98
C ILE A 666 9.38 17.30 4.47
N ARG A 667 10.42 17.24 3.66
CA ARG A 667 11.01 18.42 3.00
C ARG A 667 10.66 18.43 1.53
N THR A 668 10.28 19.60 1.02
CA THR A 668 9.79 19.80 -0.35
C THR A 668 10.71 20.75 -1.08
N PHE A 669 11.14 20.40 -2.29
CA PHE A 669 12.07 21.18 -3.08
C PHE A 669 11.62 21.30 -4.53
N PHE A 670 11.90 22.44 -5.16
CA PHE A 670 12.07 22.50 -6.60
C PHE A 670 13.54 22.35 -6.94
N VAL A 671 13.83 21.46 -7.87
CA VAL A 671 15.17 21.17 -8.37
C VAL A 671 15.24 21.54 -9.84
N TYR A 672 16.25 22.33 -10.18
CA TYR A 672 16.58 22.71 -11.54
C TYR A 672 17.92 22.10 -11.91
N PHE A 673 18.01 21.63 -13.15
CA PHE A 673 19.20 21.01 -13.68
C PHE A 673 19.87 21.93 -14.69
N GLN A 674 21.16 21.70 -14.96
CA GLN A 674 21.81 22.30 -16.11
C GLN A 674 21.16 21.78 -17.41
N ASP A 675 21.11 22.63 -18.42
CA ASP A 675 20.65 22.24 -19.75
C ASP A 675 21.64 21.21 -20.32
N GLN A 676 21.10 20.13 -20.89
CA GLN A 676 21.87 19.00 -21.44
C GLN A 676 22.00 19.11 -22.95
#